data_AF-A0A4U8SF27-F1
#
_entry.id   AF-A0A4U8SF27-F1
#
_cell.length_a   1.000
_cell.length_b   1.000
_cell.length_c   1.000
_cell.angle_alpha   90.00
_cell.angle_beta   90.00
_cell.angle_gamma   90.00
#
_symmetry.space_group_name_H-M   'P 1'
#
loop_
_entity.id
_entity.type
_entity.pdbx_description
1 polymer ?
#
loop_
_entity_poly.entity_id
_entity_poly.type
_entity_poly.pdbx_seq_one_letter_code
_entity_poly.pdbx_strand_id
1 'polypeptide(L)'
;MQLLSPKKLRKLQNNPQAFFKDAIDKRIYPIANQLKAIKPKKKQGYNQYFIISAVYNVEKYLNDYFESILKQRLDFKNNIHIICVDDGSTDKSAEIIKKYQSKYPNNITYLHKENGGQASARNLGLKWLKEHLGNDTAPHTNSTMQSILKAESKPNTKPIWVTFTDPDDFLDRDYFYEVDEFLEEHPKDNISMVGCNVVFYFESKKAYSDTHPLNRKFQEKQTIKTSRVLGNFIQLAVMSAFFRFDLLKTSSLTYEENLKPNFEDALFVNKFLLENIDSKSAFLKDAILYYRKRADGTSTLDNIKEAEVKQISKMGYLLLFLQEAKDTFKIIPPFIQNTVLYDLIWQIKATLNNPSKFNFHTREEREEFFLLWDKIFTLIDTQIILSFNLAGCWFYDKIGILNCFKSEYPPFQITYIDDFNPKTNQVLLRYFTPDDKDIESIRVDGQEVYADTLKIAQNDFLDRVFCYEKRLWVHIPPNASELEVFIRGQRARITFNGKQHQSLEIRHIYNKLEDSKKQLQKDLWLFMDRDTEADDNAEHLYRYIAANHPQQNIVFALRQESKDWERLQREGFNLVPFDAGKFKEALKACDKVISSHIDSYLVENLGRNTLDGKDFVFLQHGFIIHDLSEWLNTKKIRLFITSAKGEWESITRDQTHYKFSSNEVRLTGLSRHDALLKKWEEYCVNGMQKPRPKQILVMPTWRKYIVGETKQVGNIRAYNPQFLKSKYFKAWHELFTNPKLEELCKKYNVKILLSPHQNIMPYIQDFKVPSFVVFRGSEDSLQKVFMESDLMITDYTSAASEMAYLKKPVVYYQFDEEEFFEKQWRKGYFDYRKDGFGPVVTSEEELLEQLEILLQNDCKVGEPYKSNIENTFEFRDGKCCERIYQAILELDKPYERKWTLDDVLRLAKNALNHQCYKEAKERFQYILEHLEDSESITLSEDLICDYLCSARLNGDSQEALEFIATQEYENKMKFSNKLHFEIIKNYIELSDSQEVIKRLDKLKISKEDTLEFAYLKLRIYAYFGDKNQLKSIYDELRNTYNVDKRDLDLDLFVFQNELIRTLNAKTPAGGG
;
A
#
# COMPACT_ATOMS: atom_id res chain seq x y z
N MET A 1 -36.08 -22.54 -2.92
CA MET A 1 -35.38 -21.32 -3.37
C MET A 1 -34.18 -21.11 -2.43
N GLN A 2 -32.98 -21.58 -2.79
CA GLN A 2 -31.81 -21.53 -1.89
C GLN A 2 -31.35 -20.08 -1.69
N LEU A 3 -31.39 -19.63 -0.43
CA LEU A 3 -30.94 -18.32 0.02
C LEU A 3 -29.44 -18.11 -0.29
N LEU A 4 -29.11 -16.90 -0.73
CA LEU A 4 -27.77 -16.48 -1.13
C LEU A 4 -26.74 -16.77 -0.03
N SER A 5 -25.56 -17.29 -0.40
CA SER A 5 -24.48 -17.54 0.57
C SER A 5 -24.04 -16.24 1.29
N PRO A 6 -23.48 -16.29 2.51
CA PRO A 6 -23.07 -15.09 3.26
C PRO A 6 -22.14 -14.16 2.47
N LYS A 7 -21.25 -14.72 1.66
CA LYS A 7 -20.34 -13.96 0.77
C LYS A 7 -21.09 -13.26 -0.38
N LYS A 8 -22.13 -13.89 -0.91
CA LYS A 8 -23.05 -13.33 -1.92
C LYS A 8 -23.92 -12.23 -1.31
N LEU A 9 -24.44 -12.45 -0.10
CA LEU A 9 -25.21 -11.46 0.66
C LEU A 9 -24.35 -10.21 0.97
N ARG A 10 -23.10 -10.41 1.43
CA ARG A 10 -22.13 -9.32 1.64
C ARG A 10 -21.81 -8.56 0.35
N LYS A 11 -21.63 -9.24 -0.79
CA LYS A 11 -21.40 -8.57 -2.08
C LYS A 11 -22.64 -7.78 -2.52
N LEU A 12 -23.85 -8.33 -2.33
CA LEU A 12 -25.12 -7.65 -2.60
C LEU A 12 -25.29 -6.39 -1.75
N GLN A 13 -24.90 -6.43 -0.48
CA GLN A 13 -25.00 -5.30 0.44
C GLN A 13 -23.93 -4.22 0.16
N ASN A 14 -22.67 -4.64 -0.06
CA ASN A 14 -21.53 -3.71 -0.15
C ASN A 14 -21.31 -3.14 -1.56
N ASN A 15 -21.66 -3.89 -2.61
CA ASN A 15 -21.58 -3.44 -3.99
C ASN A 15 -22.70 -4.13 -4.79
N PRO A 16 -23.95 -3.65 -4.64
CA PRO A 16 -25.11 -4.27 -5.27
C PRO A 16 -24.94 -4.39 -6.78
N GLN A 17 -24.36 -3.37 -7.42
CA GLN A 17 -24.08 -3.38 -8.86
C GLN A 17 -23.12 -4.50 -9.24
N ALA A 18 -22.01 -4.69 -8.53
CA ALA A 18 -21.07 -5.79 -8.79
C ALA A 18 -21.67 -7.15 -8.44
N PHE A 19 -22.57 -7.24 -7.46
CA PHE A 19 -23.30 -8.47 -7.14
C PHE A 19 -24.28 -8.86 -8.23
N PHE A 20 -25.11 -7.92 -8.67
CA PHE A 20 -26.08 -8.14 -9.74
C PHE A 20 -25.34 -8.40 -11.04
N LYS A 21 -24.27 -7.67 -11.35
CA LYS A 21 -23.37 -7.98 -12.48
C LYS A 21 -22.83 -9.41 -12.39
N ASP A 22 -22.25 -9.83 -11.27
CA ASP A 22 -21.78 -11.21 -11.08
C ASP A 22 -22.90 -12.26 -11.21
N ALA A 23 -24.09 -11.97 -10.68
CA ALA A 23 -25.23 -12.88 -10.69
C ALA A 23 -25.85 -12.99 -12.09
N ILE A 24 -25.82 -11.89 -12.83
CA ILE A 24 -26.19 -11.77 -14.24
C ILE A 24 -25.15 -12.50 -15.09
N ASP A 25 -23.86 -12.20 -14.97
CA ASP A 25 -22.77 -12.85 -15.73
C ASP A 25 -22.77 -14.37 -15.54
N LYS A 26 -22.97 -14.85 -14.30
CA LYS A 26 -23.09 -16.29 -13.99
C LYS A 26 -24.29 -16.98 -14.64
N ARG A 27 -25.29 -16.24 -15.10
CA ARG A 27 -26.47 -16.75 -15.81
C ARG A 27 -26.45 -16.43 -17.30
N ILE A 28 -25.91 -15.28 -17.70
CA ILE A 28 -25.79 -14.83 -19.09
C ILE A 28 -24.91 -15.79 -19.86
N TYR A 29 -23.69 -16.11 -19.40
CA TYR A 29 -22.81 -17.00 -20.17
C TYR A 29 -23.45 -18.38 -20.40
N PRO A 30 -24.02 -19.07 -19.39
CA PRO A 30 -24.75 -20.32 -19.63
C PRO A 30 -25.95 -20.18 -20.58
N ILE A 31 -26.79 -19.15 -20.43
CA ILE A 31 -27.97 -18.94 -21.29
C ILE A 31 -27.56 -18.58 -22.71
N ALA A 32 -26.59 -17.67 -22.86
CA ALA A 32 -26.01 -17.30 -24.15
C ALA A 32 -25.37 -18.51 -24.83
N ASN A 33 -24.67 -19.37 -24.09
CA ASN A 33 -24.11 -20.62 -24.64
C ASN A 33 -25.21 -21.59 -25.10
N GLN A 34 -26.32 -21.70 -24.35
CA GLN A 34 -27.49 -22.49 -24.77
C GLN A 34 -28.16 -21.92 -26.03
N LEU A 35 -28.35 -20.60 -26.10
CA LEU A 35 -28.90 -19.91 -27.28
C LEU A 35 -27.94 -19.97 -28.47
N LYS A 36 -26.63 -19.91 -28.22
CA LYS A 36 -25.63 -20.09 -29.26
C LYS A 36 -25.71 -21.50 -29.81
N ALA A 37 -26.00 -22.54 -29.02
CA ALA A 37 -26.09 -23.94 -29.46
C ALA A 37 -27.16 -24.22 -30.54
N ILE A 38 -28.17 -23.35 -30.70
CA ILE A 38 -29.18 -23.47 -31.75
C ILE A 38 -28.83 -22.70 -33.04
N LYS A 39 -27.80 -21.84 -33.04
CA LYS A 39 -27.35 -21.13 -34.26
C LYS A 39 -26.80 -22.12 -35.30
N PRO A 40 -27.07 -21.92 -36.61
CA PRO A 40 -26.59 -22.80 -37.67
C PRO A 40 -25.07 -22.66 -37.88
N LYS A 41 -24.44 -23.74 -38.37
CA LYS A 41 -23.04 -23.73 -38.81
C LYS A 41 -22.88 -22.93 -40.11
N LYS A 42 -21.79 -22.17 -40.23
CA LYS A 42 -21.32 -21.51 -41.45
C LYS A 42 -20.40 -22.48 -42.19
N LYS A 43 -20.85 -22.95 -43.36
CA LYS A 43 -20.13 -23.98 -44.13
C LYS A 43 -18.96 -23.47 -44.97
N GLN A 44 -18.94 -22.18 -45.30
CA GLN A 44 -17.87 -21.56 -46.09
C GLN A 44 -17.22 -20.45 -45.26
N GLY A 45 -16.05 -20.69 -44.67
CA GLY A 45 -15.22 -19.64 -44.07
C GLY A 45 -14.44 -18.83 -45.10
N TYR A 46 -13.86 -17.71 -44.70
CA TYR A 46 -13.01 -16.86 -45.55
C TYR A 46 -11.51 -17.12 -45.31
N ASN A 47 -11.16 -17.63 -44.13
CA ASN A 47 -9.79 -17.87 -43.71
C ASN A 47 -9.53 -19.34 -43.32
N GLN A 48 -8.25 -19.69 -43.17
CA GLN A 48 -7.77 -20.95 -42.59
C GLN A 48 -7.14 -20.71 -41.22
N TYR A 49 -7.44 -21.56 -40.25
CA TYR A 49 -6.99 -21.42 -38.88
C TYR A 49 -6.16 -22.62 -38.43
N PHE A 50 -4.97 -22.35 -37.88
CA PHE A 50 -4.10 -23.36 -37.29
C PHE A 50 -3.95 -23.12 -35.80
N ILE A 51 -4.29 -24.13 -35.02
CA ILE A 51 -4.15 -24.15 -33.56
C ILE A 51 -2.88 -24.92 -33.22
N ILE A 52 -1.94 -24.32 -32.49
CA ILE A 52 -0.78 -25.03 -31.92
C ILE A 52 -1.02 -25.19 -30.43
N SER A 53 -1.11 -26.44 -29.96
CA SER A 53 -1.43 -26.73 -28.56
C SER A 53 -0.34 -27.59 -27.94
N ALA A 54 0.28 -27.10 -26.86
CA ALA A 54 1.29 -27.82 -26.07
C ALA A 54 0.59 -28.70 -25.03
N VAL A 55 0.80 -30.01 -25.11
CA VAL A 55 0.11 -31.00 -24.27
C VAL A 55 1.09 -31.65 -23.32
N TYR A 56 0.78 -31.62 -22.01
CA TYR A 56 1.52 -32.37 -20.99
C TYR A 56 0.60 -32.77 -19.84
N ASN A 57 0.30 -34.06 -19.71
CA ASN A 57 -0.48 -34.63 -18.61
C ASN A 57 -1.85 -33.95 -18.35
N VAL A 58 -2.67 -33.80 -19.40
CA VAL A 58 -3.97 -33.10 -19.37
C VAL A 58 -5.14 -34.00 -19.84
N GLU A 59 -5.03 -35.32 -19.68
CA GLU A 59 -6.04 -36.28 -20.18
C GLU A 59 -7.48 -35.94 -19.77
N LYS A 60 -7.66 -35.35 -18.58
CA LYS A 60 -8.95 -34.99 -17.99
C LYS A 60 -9.68 -33.90 -18.78
N TYR A 61 -8.95 -33.04 -19.49
CA TYR A 61 -9.48 -31.83 -20.10
C TYR A 61 -9.56 -31.92 -21.63
N LEU A 62 -8.77 -32.80 -22.26
CA LEU A 62 -8.67 -32.90 -23.72
C LEU A 62 -10.00 -33.13 -24.44
N ASN A 63 -10.94 -33.91 -23.85
CA ASN A 63 -12.24 -34.12 -24.47
C ASN A 63 -13.05 -32.80 -24.54
N ASP A 64 -13.08 -32.01 -23.45
CA ASP A 64 -13.76 -30.71 -23.43
C ASP A 64 -13.14 -29.77 -24.46
N TYR A 65 -11.80 -29.75 -24.52
CA TYR A 65 -11.02 -28.96 -25.46
C TYR A 65 -11.38 -29.28 -26.93
N PHE A 66 -11.24 -30.54 -27.35
CA PHE A 66 -11.58 -30.96 -28.72
C PHE A 66 -13.07 -30.74 -29.04
N GLU A 67 -13.98 -31.06 -28.12
CA GLU A 67 -15.41 -30.85 -28.33
C GLU A 67 -15.76 -29.37 -28.54
N SER A 68 -15.09 -28.45 -27.84
CA SER A 68 -15.30 -27.00 -28.02
C SER A 68 -14.90 -26.51 -29.41
N ILE A 69 -13.88 -27.11 -30.01
CA ILE A 69 -13.40 -26.79 -31.37
C ILE A 69 -14.26 -27.46 -32.45
N LEU A 70 -14.69 -28.71 -32.25
CA LEU A 70 -15.54 -29.43 -33.21
C LEU A 70 -16.96 -28.81 -33.32
N LYS A 71 -17.44 -28.19 -32.24
CA LYS A 71 -18.77 -27.57 -32.15
C LYS A 71 -18.83 -26.13 -32.66
N GLN A 72 -17.70 -25.56 -33.09
CA GLN A 72 -17.63 -24.23 -33.69
C GLN A 72 -18.67 -24.06 -34.80
N ARG A 73 -19.18 -22.83 -34.95
CA ARG A 73 -20.05 -22.50 -36.09
C ARG A 73 -19.30 -22.55 -37.41
N LEU A 74 -18.04 -22.13 -37.43
CA LEU A 74 -17.17 -22.27 -38.58
C LEU A 74 -16.92 -23.77 -38.87
N ASP A 75 -16.86 -24.15 -40.14
CA ASP A 75 -16.68 -25.55 -40.51
C ASP A 75 -15.29 -26.07 -40.12
N PHE A 76 -15.27 -27.05 -39.20
CA PHE A 76 -14.03 -27.63 -38.71
C PHE A 76 -13.20 -28.28 -39.83
N LYS A 77 -13.84 -29.08 -40.69
CA LYS A 77 -13.12 -29.88 -41.70
C LYS A 77 -12.42 -29.02 -42.75
N ASN A 78 -13.03 -27.91 -43.14
CA ASN A 78 -12.54 -27.06 -44.23
C ASN A 78 -11.80 -25.80 -43.78
N ASN A 79 -11.83 -25.43 -42.49
CA ASN A 79 -11.27 -24.16 -42.02
C ASN A 79 -10.41 -24.23 -40.76
N ILE A 80 -10.40 -25.34 -40.01
CA ILE A 80 -9.70 -25.42 -38.72
C ILE A 80 -8.77 -26.65 -38.70
N HIS A 81 -7.51 -26.41 -38.33
CA HIS A 81 -6.47 -27.42 -38.18
C HIS A 81 -5.84 -27.29 -36.77
N ILE A 82 -5.49 -28.42 -36.17
CA ILE A 82 -4.92 -28.52 -34.82
C ILE A 82 -3.61 -29.30 -34.89
N ILE A 83 -2.55 -28.73 -34.34
CA ILE A 83 -1.26 -29.37 -34.12
C ILE A 83 -1.12 -29.56 -32.61
N CYS A 84 -1.32 -30.79 -32.16
CA CYS A 84 -1.10 -31.19 -30.78
C CYS A 84 0.34 -31.66 -30.62
N VAL A 85 1.13 -30.92 -29.83
CA VAL A 85 2.51 -31.27 -29.51
C VAL A 85 2.54 -31.85 -28.10
N ASP A 86 2.65 -33.17 -28.01
CA ASP A 86 2.81 -33.90 -26.75
C ASP A 86 4.24 -33.79 -26.25
N ASP A 87 4.41 -33.08 -25.13
CA ASP A 87 5.67 -32.76 -24.47
C ASP A 87 6.06 -33.84 -23.45
N GLY A 88 5.92 -35.11 -23.85
CA GLY A 88 6.29 -36.27 -23.05
C GLY A 88 5.28 -36.66 -21.97
N SER A 89 3.97 -36.59 -22.27
CA SER A 89 2.92 -37.01 -21.33
C SER A 89 3.07 -38.47 -20.90
N THR A 90 2.83 -38.72 -19.62
CA THR A 90 2.84 -40.06 -19.00
C THR A 90 1.43 -40.58 -18.68
N ASP A 91 0.41 -39.76 -18.90
CA ASP A 91 -1.00 -40.12 -18.80
C ASP A 91 -1.60 -40.56 -20.16
N LYS A 92 -2.92 -40.68 -20.28
CA LYS A 92 -3.59 -41.11 -21.52
C LYS A 92 -3.79 -39.99 -22.55
N SER A 93 -3.09 -38.85 -22.43
CA SER A 93 -3.22 -37.73 -23.37
C SER A 93 -2.96 -38.16 -24.82
N ALA A 94 -1.88 -38.90 -25.07
CA ALA A 94 -1.53 -39.40 -26.40
C ALA A 94 -2.63 -40.30 -27.01
N GLU A 95 -3.24 -41.19 -26.21
CA GLU A 95 -4.32 -42.06 -26.66
C GLU A 95 -5.55 -41.26 -27.10
N ILE A 96 -5.93 -40.24 -26.30
CA ILE A 96 -7.07 -39.37 -26.60
C ILE A 96 -6.81 -38.59 -27.89
N ILE A 97 -5.63 -38.00 -28.05
CA ILE A 97 -5.31 -37.22 -29.26
C ILE A 97 -5.33 -38.12 -30.50
N LYS A 98 -4.71 -39.31 -30.44
CA LYS A 98 -4.72 -40.28 -31.55
C LYS A 98 -6.14 -40.75 -31.90
N LYS A 99 -7.04 -40.85 -30.92
CA LYS A 99 -8.47 -41.13 -31.16
C LYS A 99 -9.18 -40.02 -31.93
N TYR A 100 -8.90 -38.75 -31.65
CA TYR A 100 -9.45 -37.64 -32.44
C TYR A 100 -8.78 -37.51 -33.81
N GLN A 101 -7.47 -37.74 -33.88
CA GLN A 101 -6.70 -37.78 -35.13
C GLN A 101 -7.24 -38.84 -36.09
N SER A 102 -7.55 -40.06 -35.63
CA SER A 102 -8.11 -41.10 -36.51
C SER A 102 -9.48 -40.72 -37.09
N LYS A 103 -10.28 -39.94 -36.36
CA LYS A 103 -11.56 -39.40 -36.85
C LYS A 103 -11.39 -38.22 -37.81
N TYR A 104 -10.34 -37.42 -37.63
CA TYR A 104 -10.08 -36.21 -38.42
C TYR A 104 -8.60 -36.14 -38.87
N PRO A 105 -8.13 -37.11 -39.68
CA PRO A 105 -6.69 -37.28 -40.00
C PRO A 105 -6.09 -36.13 -40.82
N ASN A 106 -6.95 -35.27 -41.36
CA ASN A 106 -6.60 -34.11 -42.17
C ASN A 106 -6.58 -32.80 -41.38
N ASN A 107 -7.21 -32.78 -40.20
CA ASN A 107 -7.36 -31.59 -39.39
C ASN A 107 -6.57 -31.68 -38.08
N ILE A 108 -6.18 -32.88 -37.63
CA ILE A 108 -5.47 -33.06 -36.36
C ILE A 108 -4.12 -33.73 -36.62
N THR A 109 -3.05 -33.01 -36.32
CA THR A 109 -1.67 -33.47 -36.35
C THR A 109 -1.21 -33.75 -34.92
N TYR A 110 -0.64 -34.93 -34.70
CA TYR A 110 0.00 -35.30 -33.44
C TYR A 110 1.52 -35.31 -33.61
N LEU A 111 2.22 -34.55 -32.78
CA LEU A 111 3.68 -34.54 -32.67
C LEU A 111 4.06 -34.95 -31.26
N HIS A 112 5.16 -35.70 -31.12
CA HIS A 112 5.68 -36.13 -29.81
C HIS A 112 7.13 -35.68 -29.67
N LYS A 113 7.49 -35.20 -28.48
CA LYS A 113 8.87 -34.90 -28.07
C LYS A 113 9.07 -35.28 -26.59
N GLU A 114 10.32 -35.41 -26.17
CA GLU A 114 10.66 -35.49 -24.74
C GLU A 114 10.32 -34.17 -24.03
N ASN A 115 9.97 -34.22 -22.74
CA ASN A 115 9.52 -33.07 -21.97
C ASN A 115 10.58 -31.95 -21.93
N GLY A 116 10.22 -30.77 -22.45
CA GLY A 116 11.03 -29.54 -22.39
C GLY A 116 10.25 -28.30 -21.94
N GLY A 117 9.00 -28.48 -21.49
CA GLY A 117 8.06 -27.43 -21.14
C GLY A 117 7.33 -26.79 -22.33
N GLN A 118 6.27 -26.04 -22.02
CA GLN A 118 5.31 -25.49 -22.98
C GLN A 118 5.94 -24.67 -24.13
N ALA A 119 6.87 -23.78 -23.83
CA ALA A 119 7.60 -22.99 -24.84
C ALA A 119 8.29 -23.88 -25.89
N SER A 120 8.94 -24.96 -25.45
CA SER A 120 9.64 -25.91 -26.32
C SER A 120 8.66 -26.66 -27.23
N ALA A 121 7.52 -27.06 -26.70
CA ALA A 121 6.45 -27.68 -27.47
C ALA A 121 5.82 -26.72 -28.49
N ARG A 122 5.56 -25.45 -28.11
CA ARG A 122 5.07 -24.40 -29.03
C ARG A 122 6.09 -24.11 -30.14
N ASN A 123 7.39 -24.07 -29.83
CA ASN A 123 8.47 -23.94 -30.81
C ASN A 123 8.46 -25.08 -31.84
N LEU A 124 8.33 -26.34 -31.38
CA LEU A 124 8.24 -27.49 -32.29
C LEU A 124 7.02 -27.40 -33.21
N GLY A 125 5.86 -27.03 -32.67
CA GLY A 125 4.64 -26.85 -33.45
C GLY A 125 4.77 -25.74 -34.49
N LEU A 126 5.36 -24.60 -34.13
CA LEU A 126 5.59 -23.48 -35.04
C LEU A 126 6.60 -23.84 -36.14
N LYS A 127 7.68 -24.53 -35.78
CA LYS A 127 8.67 -25.05 -36.74
C LYS A 127 8.01 -26.00 -37.73
N TRP A 128 7.25 -26.98 -37.24
CA TRP A 128 6.51 -27.91 -38.09
C TRP A 128 5.60 -27.17 -39.07
N LEU A 129 4.84 -26.19 -38.58
CA LEU A 129 3.95 -25.37 -39.41
C LEU A 129 4.72 -24.62 -40.50
N LYS A 130 5.84 -23.96 -40.14
CA LYS A 130 6.71 -23.24 -41.09
C LYS A 130 7.31 -24.17 -42.15
N GLU A 131 7.74 -25.37 -41.79
CA GLU A 131 8.34 -26.32 -42.74
C GLU A 131 7.31 -26.93 -43.71
N HIS A 132 6.08 -27.19 -43.23
CA HIS A 132 5.08 -27.93 -44.00
C HIS A 132 4.13 -27.02 -44.80
N LEU A 133 3.95 -25.76 -44.40
CA LEU A 133 3.23 -24.75 -45.19
C LEU A 133 4.16 -23.73 -45.88
N GLY A 134 5.46 -23.76 -45.57
CA GLY A 134 6.37 -22.69 -45.99
C GLY A 134 7.17 -22.95 -47.26
N ASN A 135 7.34 -24.21 -47.66
CA ASN A 135 8.20 -24.62 -48.78
C ASN A 135 7.39 -25.33 -49.87
N ASP A 136 7.44 -24.82 -51.10
CA ASP A 136 6.82 -25.42 -52.31
C ASP A 136 7.37 -26.81 -52.67
N THR A 137 8.38 -27.30 -51.96
CA THR A 137 9.13 -28.53 -52.26
C THR A 137 9.11 -29.59 -51.15
N ALA A 138 8.29 -29.44 -50.10
CA ALA A 138 8.26 -30.39 -48.98
C ALA A 138 7.84 -31.83 -49.42
N PRO A 139 8.71 -32.85 -49.29
CA PRO A 139 8.34 -34.24 -49.58
C PRO A 139 7.60 -34.85 -48.38
N HIS A 140 6.52 -35.58 -48.66
CA HIS A 140 5.67 -36.32 -47.71
C HIS A 140 4.68 -35.48 -46.87
N THR A 141 3.76 -34.78 -47.54
CA THR A 141 2.52 -34.29 -46.92
C THR A 141 1.31 -35.15 -47.34
N ASN A 142 0.41 -35.42 -46.38
CA ASN A 142 -0.84 -36.15 -46.61
C ASN A 142 -1.72 -35.39 -47.63
N SER A 143 -2.59 -36.08 -48.38
CA SER A 143 -3.28 -35.52 -49.57
C SER A 143 -4.04 -34.19 -49.35
N THR A 144 -4.49 -33.91 -48.13
CA THR A 144 -5.15 -32.64 -47.76
C THR A 144 -4.16 -31.48 -47.62
N MET A 145 -2.98 -31.70 -47.04
CA MET A 145 -1.93 -30.68 -46.97
C MET A 145 -1.41 -30.32 -48.37
N GLN A 146 -1.30 -31.31 -49.27
CA GLN A 146 -1.04 -31.04 -50.69
C GLN A 146 -2.13 -30.22 -51.35
N SER A 147 -3.40 -30.32 -50.93
CA SER A 147 -4.50 -29.51 -51.49
C SER A 147 -4.49 -28.06 -50.99
N ILE A 148 -4.02 -27.83 -49.75
CA ILE A 148 -3.82 -26.49 -49.18
C ILE A 148 -2.59 -25.82 -49.84
N LEU A 149 -1.48 -26.56 -49.96
CA LEU A 149 -0.24 -26.12 -50.62
C LEU A 149 -0.43 -25.87 -52.14
N LYS A 150 -1.14 -26.75 -52.86
CA LYS A 150 -1.46 -26.55 -54.30
C LYS A 150 -2.40 -25.37 -54.55
N ALA A 151 -3.05 -24.83 -53.51
CA ALA A 151 -3.88 -23.65 -53.65
C ALA A 151 -3.04 -22.36 -53.63
N GLU A 152 -1.89 -22.31 -52.97
CA GLU A 152 -1.05 -21.09 -52.86
C GLU A 152 -0.50 -20.62 -54.21
N SER A 153 -0.53 -21.47 -55.24
CA SER A 153 -0.18 -21.16 -56.63
C SER A 153 -1.38 -20.69 -57.48
N LYS A 154 -2.56 -20.43 -56.88
CA LYS A 154 -3.74 -19.84 -57.54
C LYS A 154 -4.16 -18.52 -56.86
N PRO A 155 -4.71 -17.54 -57.61
CA PRO A 155 -5.11 -16.22 -57.09
C PRO A 155 -6.32 -16.20 -56.13
N ASN A 156 -6.64 -17.32 -55.46
CA ASN A 156 -7.84 -17.50 -54.63
C ASN A 156 -7.60 -18.30 -53.33
N THR A 157 -6.38 -18.27 -52.78
CA THR A 157 -6.07 -18.89 -51.48
C THR A 157 -6.59 -18.08 -50.31
N LYS A 158 -7.26 -18.76 -49.38
CA LYS A 158 -7.70 -18.19 -48.11
C LYS A 158 -6.49 -17.84 -47.23
N PRO A 159 -6.44 -16.65 -46.60
CA PRO A 159 -5.37 -16.29 -45.67
C PRO A 159 -5.29 -17.26 -44.49
N ILE A 160 -4.07 -17.47 -43.97
CA ILE A 160 -3.80 -18.39 -42.86
C ILE A 160 -3.54 -17.60 -41.57
N TRP A 161 -4.19 -18.03 -40.48
CA TRP A 161 -4.07 -17.46 -39.15
C TRP A 161 -3.70 -18.52 -38.13
N VAL A 162 -2.84 -18.18 -37.17
CA VAL A 162 -2.30 -19.09 -36.15
C VAL A 162 -2.74 -18.64 -34.76
N THR A 163 -3.16 -19.57 -33.91
CA THR A 163 -3.45 -19.34 -32.49
C THR A 163 -2.88 -20.45 -31.61
N PHE A 164 -2.68 -20.18 -30.32
CA PHE A 164 -1.98 -21.07 -29.38
C PHE A 164 -2.86 -21.47 -28.19
N THR A 165 -3.96 -22.18 -28.42
CA THR A 165 -4.91 -22.50 -27.35
C THR A 165 -4.43 -23.64 -26.47
N ASP A 166 -4.57 -23.47 -25.17
CA ASP A 166 -4.13 -24.46 -24.18
C ASP A 166 -5.14 -25.61 -24.04
N PRO A 167 -4.67 -26.86 -23.90
CA PRO A 167 -5.51 -28.06 -23.97
C PRO A 167 -6.34 -28.33 -22.70
N ASP A 168 -6.13 -27.56 -21.63
CA ASP A 168 -6.94 -27.59 -20.41
C ASP A 168 -8.03 -26.50 -20.36
N ASP A 169 -8.02 -25.60 -21.33
CA ASP A 169 -9.03 -24.59 -21.58
C ASP A 169 -10.05 -25.05 -22.64
N PHE A 170 -11.02 -24.20 -22.94
CA PHE A 170 -11.99 -24.45 -24.01
C PHE A 170 -12.52 -23.15 -24.61
N LEU A 171 -13.09 -23.25 -25.81
CA LEU A 171 -13.48 -22.09 -26.62
C LEU A 171 -14.99 -21.88 -26.64
N ASP A 172 -15.41 -20.62 -26.73
CA ASP A 172 -16.81 -20.28 -27.06
C ASP A 172 -17.17 -20.76 -28.46
N ARG A 173 -18.44 -21.16 -28.66
CA ARG A 173 -18.92 -21.72 -29.94
C ARG A 173 -18.72 -20.79 -31.13
N ASP A 174 -18.70 -19.48 -30.90
CA ASP A 174 -18.56 -18.45 -31.93
C ASP A 174 -17.09 -17.97 -32.07
N TYR A 175 -16.12 -18.53 -31.32
CA TYR A 175 -14.72 -18.06 -31.26
C TYR A 175 -14.07 -17.84 -32.62
N PHE A 176 -14.03 -18.85 -33.50
CA PHE A 176 -13.48 -18.70 -34.85
C PHE A 176 -14.43 -17.97 -35.80
N TYR A 177 -15.74 -18.03 -35.54
CA TYR A 177 -16.75 -17.38 -36.38
C TYR A 177 -16.64 -15.85 -36.29
N GLU A 178 -16.54 -15.29 -35.09
CA GLU A 178 -16.42 -13.84 -34.89
C GLU A 178 -15.12 -13.30 -35.52
N VAL A 179 -14.03 -14.06 -35.46
CA VAL A 179 -12.75 -13.69 -36.09
C VAL A 179 -12.86 -13.74 -37.63
N ASP A 180 -13.47 -14.78 -38.19
CA ASP A 180 -13.61 -14.96 -39.64
C ASP A 180 -14.49 -13.89 -40.28
N GLU A 181 -15.62 -13.55 -39.65
CA GLU A 181 -16.50 -12.48 -40.13
C GLU A 181 -15.79 -11.12 -40.05
N PHE A 182 -15.13 -10.83 -38.92
CA PHE A 182 -14.39 -9.59 -38.75
C PHE A 182 -13.31 -9.41 -39.83
N LEU A 183 -12.51 -10.45 -40.10
CA LEU A 183 -11.44 -10.33 -41.09
C LEU A 183 -11.96 -10.14 -42.53
N GLU A 184 -13.10 -10.74 -42.86
CA GLU A 184 -13.77 -10.53 -44.15
C GLU A 184 -14.33 -9.11 -44.31
N GLU A 185 -14.83 -8.51 -43.23
CA GLU A 185 -15.30 -7.13 -43.22
C GLU A 185 -14.14 -6.12 -43.32
N HIS A 186 -12.91 -6.54 -43.01
CA HIS A 186 -11.73 -5.69 -42.86
C HIS A 186 -10.51 -6.07 -43.76
N PRO A 187 -10.68 -6.38 -45.07
CA PRO A 187 -9.60 -6.93 -45.91
C PRO A 187 -8.50 -5.92 -46.24
N LYS A 188 -8.79 -4.61 -46.11
CA LYS A 188 -7.85 -3.51 -46.39
C LYS A 188 -7.14 -2.96 -45.16
N ASP A 189 -7.47 -3.45 -43.97
CA ASP A 189 -6.97 -2.86 -42.73
C ASP A 189 -5.56 -3.35 -42.32
N ASN A 190 -4.97 -4.26 -43.09
CA ASN A 190 -3.66 -4.86 -42.81
C ASN A 190 -3.55 -5.34 -41.36
N ILE A 191 -4.52 -6.15 -40.94
CA ILE A 191 -4.53 -6.75 -39.60
C ILE A 191 -3.39 -7.77 -39.51
N SER A 192 -2.55 -7.68 -38.47
CA SER A 192 -1.49 -8.66 -38.17
C SER A 192 -1.82 -9.55 -36.97
N MET A 193 -2.60 -9.02 -36.01
CA MET A 193 -3.01 -9.74 -34.80
C MET A 193 -4.49 -9.49 -34.48
N VAL A 194 -5.19 -10.51 -34.02
CA VAL A 194 -6.55 -10.39 -33.43
C VAL A 194 -6.52 -10.89 -31.99
N GLY A 195 -6.65 -9.98 -31.02
CA GLY A 195 -6.80 -10.28 -29.59
C GLY A 195 -8.23 -10.67 -29.23
N CYS A 196 -8.36 -11.67 -28.37
CA CYS A 196 -9.61 -12.31 -27.96
C CYS A 196 -9.90 -12.10 -26.48
N ASN A 197 -11.19 -12.05 -26.12
CA ASN A 197 -11.61 -11.86 -24.74
C ASN A 197 -11.37 -13.12 -23.89
N VAL A 198 -10.82 -12.94 -22.69
CA VAL A 198 -10.56 -14.03 -21.74
C VAL A 198 -11.59 -13.96 -20.61
N VAL A 199 -12.37 -15.04 -20.48
CA VAL A 199 -13.37 -15.20 -19.42
C VAL A 199 -12.95 -16.35 -18.53
N PHE A 200 -12.84 -16.10 -17.23
CA PHE A 200 -12.49 -17.16 -16.27
C PHE A 200 -13.64 -18.14 -16.09
N TYR A 201 -13.38 -19.43 -16.20
CA TYR A 201 -14.27 -20.52 -15.85
C TYR A 201 -13.78 -21.21 -14.56
N PHE A 202 -14.53 -21.07 -13.48
CA PHE A 202 -14.23 -21.69 -12.19
C PHE A 202 -14.86 -23.09 -12.12
N GLU A 203 -14.05 -24.12 -12.32
CA GLU A 203 -14.49 -25.52 -12.39
C GLU A 203 -15.23 -25.97 -11.12
N SER A 204 -14.69 -25.65 -9.95
CA SER A 204 -15.28 -26.00 -8.64
C SER A 204 -16.71 -25.45 -8.45
N LYS A 205 -17.07 -24.39 -9.17
CA LYS A 205 -18.37 -23.71 -9.07
C LYS A 205 -19.20 -23.83 -10.35
N LYS A 206 -18.63 -24.38 -11.43
CA LYS A 206 -19.17 -24.36 -12.79
C LYS A 206 -19.69 -22.96 -13.18
N ALA A 207 -18.86 -21.94 -12.96
CA ALA A 207 -19.27 -20.54 -13.05
C ALA A 207 -18.27 -19.70 -13.86
N TYR A 208 -18.80 -18.75 -14.64
CA TYR A 208 -18.01 -17.83 -15.47
C TYR A 208 -17.80 -16.47 -14.76
N SER A 209 -16.69 -15.79 -15.06
CA SER A 209 -16.34 -14.46 -14.54
C SER A 209 -15.53 -13.65 -15.54
N ASP A 210 -16.13 -12.58 -16.04
CA ASP A 210 -15.49 -11.60 -16.92
C ASP A 210 -14.84 -10.48 -16.08
N THR A 211 -13.76 -10.84 -15.40
CA THR A 211 -13.07 -9.99 -14.43
C THR A 211 -11.56 -9.97 -14.62
N HIS A 212 -11.07 -10.37 -15.79
CA HIS A 212 -9.64 -10.38 -16.06
C HIS A 212 -9.10 -8.92 -16.12
N PRO A 213 -7.93 -8.60 -15.54
CA PRO A 213 -7.44 -7.22 -15.40
C PRO A 213 -7.32 -6.43 -16.71
N LEU A 214 -7.08 -7.13 -17.83
CA LEU A 214 -6.95 -6.53 -19.16
C LEU A 214 -8.29 -6.40 -19.93
N ASN A 215 -9.43 -6.81 -19.37
CA ASN A 215 -10.71 -6.82 -20.12
C ASN A 215 -11.24 -5.43 -20.46
N ARG A 216 -10.59 -4.36 -19.97
CA ARG A 216 -10.86 -2.98 -20.39
C ARG A 216 -10.65 -2.74 -21.89
N LYS A 217 -9.85 -3.55 -22.57
CA LYS A 217 -9.68 -3.45 -24.03
C LYS A 217 -10.83 -4.06 -24.85
N PHE A 218 -11.78 -4.73 -24.19
CA PHE A 218 -12.96 -5.37 -24.80
C PHE A 218 -14.28 -4.71 -24.36
N GLN A 219 -14.27 -3.41 -24.03
CA GLN A 219 -15.52 -2.69 -23.70
C GLN A 219 -16.41 -2.54 -24.93
N GLU A 220 -15.80 -2.14 -26.05
CA GLU A 220 -16.43 -2.09 -27.37
C GLU A 220 -16.52 -3.47 -28.01
N LYS A 221 -17.47 -3.66 -28.93
CA LYS A 221 -17.63 -4.94 -29.66
C LYS A 221 -16.35 -5.30 -30.43
N GLN A 222 -15.79 -4.33 -31.15
CA GLN A 222 -14.55 -4.44 -31.89
C GLN A 222 -13.73 -3.16 -31.74
N THR A 223 -12.41 -3.28 -31.64
CA THR A 223 -11.49 -2.14 -31.64
C THR A 223 -10.30 -2.45 -32.53
N ILE A 224 -9.93 -1.54 -33.44
CA ILE A 224 -8.77 -1.66 -34.32
C ILE A 224 -7.78 -0.54 -33.98
N LYS A 225 -6.51 -0.87 -33.78
CA LYS A 225 -5.43 0.08 -33.50
C LYS A 225 -4.17 -0.32 -34.25
N THR A 226 -3.43 0.65 -34.79
CA THR A 226 -2.06 0.40 -35.27
C THR A 226 -1.17 -0.03 -34.10
N SER A 227 -0.33 -1.04 -34.29
CA SER A 227 0.50 -1.63 -33.23
C SER A 227 1.35 -0.58 -32.51
N ARG A 228 1.89 0.41 -33.24
CA ARG A 228 2.63 1.56 -32.71
C ARG A 228 1.91 2.35 -31.61
N VAL A 229 0.57 2.44 -31.65
CA VAL A 229 -0.25 3.27 -30.77
C VAL A 229 -1.23 2.46 -29.92
N LEU A 230 -0.87 1.22 -29.59
CA LEU A 230 -1.68 0.36 -28.72
C LEU A 230 -1.87 0.94 -27.32
N GLY A 231 -0.86 1.61 -26.76
CA GLY A 231 -0.92 2.18 -25.42
C GLY A 231 -1.28 1.12 -24.37
N ASN A 232 -2.43 1.26 -23.70
CA ASN A 232 -2.90 0.32 -22.68
C ASN A 232 -3.53 -0.97 -23.24
N PHE A 233 -3.64 -1.11 -24.56
CA PHE A 233 -4.14 -2.32 -25.24
C PHE A 233 -3.05 -3.39 -25.35
N ILE A 234 -2.35 -3.66 -24.24
CA ILE A 234 -1.27 -4.65 -24.18
C ILE A 234 -1.83 -6.08 -24.33
N GLN A 235 -1.09 -6.94 -25.01
CA GLN A 235 -1.40 -8.36 -25.17
C GLN A 235 -0.27 -9.18 -24.55
N LEU A 236 -0.60 -10.00 -23.54
CA LEU A 236 0.38 -10.75 -22.74
C LEU A 236 0.34 -12.26 -22.98
N ALA A 237 -0.75 -12.78 -23.55
CA ALA A 237 -0.97 -14.20 -23.66
C ALA A 237 -1.24 -14.60 -25.12
N VAL A 238 -0.47 -15.56 -25.62
CA VAL A 238 -0.60 -16.10 -26.99
C VAL A 238 -1.90 -16.89 -27.18
N MET A 239 -2.40 -17.52 -26.12
CA MET A 239 -3.66 -18.28 -26.14
C MET A 239 -4.90 -17.45 -26.46
N SER A 240 -4.81 -16.14 -26.24
CA SER A 240 -5.92 -15.19 -26.48
C SER A 240 -5.64 -14.29 -27.67
N ALA A 241 -4.86 -14.78 -28.64
CA ALA A 241 -4.55 -14.04 -29.86
C ALA A 241 -4.48 -14.95 -31.09
N PHE A 242 -4.80 -14.36 -32.24
CA PHE A 242 -4.51 -14.88 -33.56
C PHE A 242 -3.43 -14.04 -34.24
N PHE A 243 -2.56 -14.69 -35.01
CA PHE A 243 -1.44 -14.07 -35.71
C PHE A 243 -1.49 -14.41 -37.19
N ARG A 244 -1.21 -13.45 -38.07
CA ARG A 244 -1.16 -13.68 -39.52
C ARG A 244 0.06 -14.55 -39.87
N PHE A 245 -0.15 -15.66 -40.56
CA PHE A 245 0.89 -16.67 -40.76
C PHE A 245 2.00 -16.20 -41.71
N ASP A 246 1.70 -15.46 -42.76
CA ASP A 246 2.70 -14.90 -43.69
C ASP A 246 3.72 -14.03 -42.95
N LEU A 247 3.27 -13.22 -41.98
CA LEU A 247 4.14 -12.41 -41.13
C LEU A 247 4.93 -13.27 -40.14
N LEU A 248 4.29 -14.28 -39.52
CA LEU A 248 4.98 -15.24 -38.66
C LEU A 248 6.03 -16.05 -39.42
N LYS A 249 5.78 -16.40 -40.69
CA LYS A 249 6.67 -17.20 -41.53
C LYS A 249 7.97 -16.45 -41.81
N THR A 250 7.90 -15.15 -42.10
CA THR A 250 9.07 -14.31 -42.35
C THR A 250 9.82 -13.90 -41.07
N SER A 251 9.19 -14.05 -39.90
CA SER A 251 9.81 -13.75 -38.61
C SER A 251 10.83 -14.80 -38.17
N SER A 252 11.86 -14.36 -37.44
CA SER A 252 12.80 -15.23 -36.71
C SER A 252 12.29 -15.62 -35.31
N LEU A 253 11.04 -15.28 -34.98
CA LEU A 253 10.46 -15.45 -33.66
C LEU A 253 10.42 -16.92 -33.22
N THR A 254 10.92 -17.12 -32.00
CA THR A 254 10.83 -18.37 -31.22
C THR A 254 10.52 -18.00 -29.76
N TYR A 255 9.94 -18.93 -29.02
CA TYR A 255 9.74 -18.76 -27.59
C TYR A 255 11.06 -18.93 -26.85
N GLU A 256 11.35 -18.02 -25.93
CA GLU A 256 12.49 -18.11 -25.01
C GLU A 256 12.24 -19.19 -23.96
N GLU A 257 12.85 -20.36 -24.12
CA GLU A 257 12.56 -21.54 -23.30
C GLU A 257 13.01 -21.39 -21.84
N ASN A 258 13.89 -20.43 -21.56
CA ASN A 258 14.46 -20.12 -20.25
C ASN A 258 13.65 -19.10 -19.44
N LEU A 259 12.67 -18.39 -20.03
CA LEU A 259 11.85 -17.38 -19.35
C LEU A 259 10.59 -17.97 -18.69
N LYS A 260 10.74 -19.10 -17.99
CA LYS A 260 9.62 -19.82 -17.36
C LYS A 260 9.63 -19.68 -15.84
N PRO A 261 8.45 -19.64 -15.20
CA PRO A 261 7.14 -19.34 -15.78
C PRO A 261 6.94 -17.81 -15.76
N ASN A 262 6.47 -17.15 -16.84
CA ASN A 262 5.55 -15.99 -16.77
C ASN A 262 5.60 -15.04 -17.98
N PHE A 263 6.76 -14.84 -18.60
CA PHE A 263 6.92 -13.74 -19.57
C PHE A 263 7.23 -14.22 -20.99
N GLU A 264 7.43 -15.52 -21.20
CA GLU A 264 7.71 -16.08 -22.52
C GLU A 264 6.61 -15.75 -23.55
N ASP A 265 5.35 -15.82 -23.13
CA ASP A 265 4.20 -15.49 -23.98
C ASP A 265 4.12 -14.00 -24.27
N ALA A 266 4.29 -13.17 -23.24
CA ALA A 266 4.26 -11.73 -23.37
C ALA A 266 5.39 -11.27 -24.30
N LEU A 267 6.59 -11.82 -24.16
CA LEU A 267 7.72 -11.50 -25.01
C LEU A 267 7.45 -11.89 -26.47
N PHE A 268 6.95 -13.12 -26.72
CA PHE A 268 6.63 -13.58 -28.07
C PHE A 268 5.63 -12.65 -28.77
N VAL A 269 4.51 -12.35 -28.10
CA VAL A 269 3.48 -11.47 -28.69
C VAL A 269 4.03 -10.09 -28.97
N ASN A 270 4.72 -9.48 -28.00
CA ASN A 270 5.14 -8.10 -28.15
C ASN A 270 6.33 -7.96 -29.13
N LYS A 271 7.19 -8.98 -29.28
CA LYS A 271 8.17 -9.04 -30.37
C LYS A 271 7.51 -9.16 -31.74
N PHE A 272 6.48 -10.00 -31.89
CA PHE A 272 5.68 -10.05 -33.13
C PHE A 272 5.06 -8.68 -33.48
N LEU A 273 4.51 -7.99 -32.48
CA LEU A 273 3.95 -6.65 -32.66
C LEU A 273 5.02 -5.60 -33.01
N LEU A 274 6.24 -5.74 -32.49
CA LEU A 274 7.37 -4.86 -32.81
C LEU A 274 7.86 -5.06 -34.25
N GLU A 275 8.05 -6.32 -34.70
CA GLU A 275 8.42 -6.60 -36.09
C GLU A 275 7.36 -6.10 -37.09
N ASN A 276 6.10 -5.99 -36.64
CA ASN A 276 4.95 -5.59 -37.45
C ASN A 276 4.31 -4.28 -36.94
N ILE A 277 5.14 -3.34 -36.49
CA ILE A 277 4.70 -2.13 -35.74
C ILE A 277 3.71 -1.22 -36.47
N ASP A 278 3.78 -1.18 -37.81
CA ASP A 278 2.91 -0.33 -38.64
C ASP A 278 1.66 -1.08 -39.14
N SER A 279 1.55 -2.38 -38.84
CA SER A 279 0.31 -3.15 -39.05
C SER A 279 -0.73 -2.86 -37.96
N LYS A 280 -1.98 -3.23 -38.21
CA LYS A 280 -3.07 -3.05 -37.25
C LYS A 280 -3.32 -4.30 -36.42
N SER A 281 -3.72 -4.10 -35.18
CA SER A 281 -4.20 -5.13 -34.27
C SER A 281 -5.67 -4.90 -33.97
N ALA A 282 -6.47 -5.96 -33.98
CA ALA A 282 -7.88 -5.94 -33.63
C ALA A 282 -8.11 -6.58 -32.25
N PHE A 283 -9.12 -6.13 -31.52
CA PHE A 283 -9.56 -6.71 -30.25
C PHE A 283 -11.07 -6.97 -30.33
N LEU A 284 -11.45 -8.24 -30.23
CA LEU A 284 -12.84 -8.68 -30.42
C LEU A 284 -13.42 -9.18 -29.10
N LYS A 285 -14.51 -8.55 -28.66
CA LYS A 285 -15.17 -8.87 -27.39
C LYS A 285 -15.86 -10.24 -27.39
N ASP A 286 -16.44 -10.60 -28.53
CA ASP A 286 -17.29 -11.78 -28.68
C ASP A 286 -16.51 -13.05 -29.09
N ALA A 287 -15.23 -12.90 -29.48
CA ALA A 287 -14.29 -14.01 -29.62
C ALA A 287 -13.75 -14.39 -28.23
N ILE A 288 -14.40 -15.37 -27.59
CA ILE A 288 -14.18 -15.68 -26.16
C ILE A 288 -13.41 -17.00 -25.95
N LEU A 289 -12.29 -16.90 -25.23
CA LEU A 289 -11.55 -18.01 -24.64
C LEU A 289 -12.00 -18.20 -23.18
N TYR A 290 -12.35 -19.43 -22.80
CA TYR A 290 -12.66 -19.76 -21.42
C TYR A 290 -11.43 -20.34 -20.71
N TYR A 291 -10.77 -19.50 -19.91
CA TYR A 291 -9.61 -19.89 -19.09
C TYR A 291 -10.08 -20.65 -17.84
N ARG A 292 -9.69 -21.92 -17.71
CA ARG A 292 -10.13 -22.83 -16.65
C ARG A 292 -9.30 -22.64 -15.38
N LYS A 293 -9.96 -22.16 -14.33
CA LYS A 293 -9.46 -22.23 -12.95
C LYS A 293 -9.83 -23.59 -12.36
N ARG A 294 -8.84 -24.49 -12.31
CA ARG A 294 -8.99 -25.90 -11.94
C ARG A 294 -9.40 -26.06 -10.47
N ALA A 295 -10.24 -27.06 -10.17
CA ALA A 295 -10.74 -27.29 -8.81
C ALA A 295 -9.66 -27.77 -7.82
N ASP A 296 -8.61 -28.41 -8.33
CA ASP A 296 -7.47 -28.95 -7.55
C ASP A 296 -6.33 -27.93 -7.34
N GLY A 297 -6.49 -26.70 -7.84
CA GLY A 297 -5.48 -25.64 -7.72
C GLY A 297 -4.22 -25.90 -8.54
N THR A 298 -4.20 -26.88 -9.44
CA THR A 298 -2.99 -27.26 -10.20
C THR A 298 -2.65 -26.34 -11.39
N SER A 299 -3.38 -25.25 -11.58
CA SER A 299 -3.12 -24.30 -12.67
C SER A 299 -1.72 -23.68 -12.52
N THR A 300 -0.96 -23.60 -13.62
CA THR A 300 0.43 -23.10 -13.61
C THR A 300 0.52 -21.73 -12.94
N LEU A 301 -0.28 -20.76 -13.36
CA LEU A 301 -0.34 -19.41 -12.77
C LEU A 301 -0.74 -19.37 -11.29
N ASP A 302 -1.44 -20.39 -10.79
CA ASP A 302 -1.86 -20.46 -9.38
C ASP A 302 -0.78 -21.11 -8.48
N ASN A 303 0.23 -21.79 -9.07
CA ASN A 303 1.31 -22.49 -8.35
C ASN A 303 2.71 -21.92 -8.60
N ILE A 304 2.83 -20.80 -9.30
CA ILE A 304 4.15 -20.17 -9.51
C ILE A 304 4.72 -19.81 -8.15
N LYS A 305 5.91 -20.33 -7.86
CA LYS A 305 6.59 -19.98 -6.62
C LYS A 305 7.05 -18.55 -6.72
N GLU A 306 6.78 -17.76 -5.69
CA GLU A 306 7.20 -16.37 -5.60
C GLU A 306 8.71 -16.19 -5.81
N ALA A 307 9.51 -17.19 -5.45
CA ALA A 307 10.96 -17.23 -5.69
C ALA A 307 11.34 -17.32 -7.18
N GLU A 308 10.55 -18.02 -8.00
CA GLU A 308 10.81 -18.17 -9.45
C GLU A 308 10.57 -16.84 -10.18
N VAL A 309 9.51 -16.11 -9.82
CA VAL A 309 9.21 -14.78 -10.37
C VAL A 309 10.35 -13.79 -10.10
N LYS A 310 10.93 -13.86 -8.89
CA LYS A 310 12.03 -12.98 -8.45
C LYS A 310 13.35 -13.30 -9.15
N GLN A 311 13.61 -14.57 -9.46
CA GLN A 311 14.80 -14.95 -10.22
C GLN A 311 14.71 -14.46 -11.67
N ILE A 312 13.54 -14.57 -12.29
CA ILE A 312 13.32 -14.12 -13.68
C ILE A 312 13.50 -12.60 -13.80
N SER A 313 12.95 -11.81 -12.87
CA SER A 313 13.12 -10.34 -12.92
C SER A 313 14.56 -9.87 -12.72
N LYS A 314 15.44 -10.71 -12.16
CA LYS A 314 16.89 -10.47 -12.06
C LYS A 314 17.66 -10.82 -13.34
N MET A 315 17.08 -11.55 -14.30
CA MET A 315 17.77 -11.96 -15.53
C MET A 315 18.00 -10.80 -16.53
N GLY A 316 17.45 -9.61 -16.26
CA GLY A 316 17.63 -8.42 -17.10
C GLY A 316 16.88 -8.44 -18.45
N TYR A 317 16.04 -9.43 -18.70
CA TYR A 317 15.32 -9.57 -19.97
C TYR A 317 14.39 -8.38 -20.27
N LEU A 318 13.77 -7.76 -19.25
CA LEU A 318 12.95 -6.55 -19.42
C LEU A 318 13.78 -5.36 -19.89
N LEU A 319 15.00 -5.23 -19.36
CA LEU A 319 15.95 -4.20 -19.80
C LEU A 319 16.37 -4.43 -21.25
N LEU A 320 16.76 -5.66 -21.58
CA LEU A 320 17.13 -6.05 -22.94
C LEU A 320 15.98 -5.80 -23.92
N PHE A 321 14.74 -6.09 -23.51
CA PHE A 321 13.56 -5.88 -24.34
C PHE A 321 13.29 -4.40 -24.63
N LEU A 322 13.43 -3.53 -23.62
CA LEU A 322 13.34 -2.08 -23.80
C LEU A 322 14.47 -1.54 -24.69
N GLN A 323 15.69 -2.07 -24.52
CA GLN A 323 16.85 -1.70 -25.34
C GLN A 323 16.66 -2.13 -26.80
N GLU A 324 16.23 -3.36 -27.05
CA GLU A 324 15.92 -3.87 -28.39
C GLU A 324 14.90 -2.96 -29.10
N ALA A 325 13.81 -2.60 -28.42
CA ALA A 325 12.81 -1.67 -28.96
C ALA A 325 13.40 -0.27 -29.25
N LYS A 326 14.25 0.25 -28.34
CA LYS A 326 14.91 1.54 -28.50
C LYS A 326 15.90 1.54 -29.66
N ASP A 327 16.71 0.50 -29.79
CA ASP A 327 17.75 0.42 -30.82
C ASP A 327 17.14 0.32 -32.21
N THR A 328 16.05 -0.45 -32.32
CA THR A 328 15.28 -0.65 -33.55
C THR A 328 14.57 0.62 -34.00
N PHE A 329 13.88 1.33 -33.09
CA PHE A 329 12.97 2.44 -33.47
C PHE A 329 13.43 3.84 -33.03
N LYS A 330 14.56 3.95 -32.34
CA LYS A 330 15.08 5.17 -31.66
C LYS A 330 14.18 5.72 -30.54
N ILE A 331 12.92 5.32 -30.49
CA ILE A 331 11.92 5.63 -29.46
C ILE A 331 11.28 4.31 -29.03
N ILE A 332 11.04 4.13 -27.73
CA ILE A 332 10.38 2.93 -27.21
C ILE A 332 8.86 3.09 -27.31
N PRO A 333 8.13 2.23 -28.06
CA PRO A 333 6.69 2.36 -28.20
C PRO A 333 5.94 2.28 -26.86
N PRO A 334 4.89 3.10 -26.64
CA PRO A 334 4.16 3.16 -25.36
C PRO A 334 3.64 1.81 -24.85
N PHE A 335 3.22 0.91 -25.74
CA PHE A 335 2.69 -0.40 -25.33
C PHE A 335 3.77 -1.33 -24.76
N ILE A 336 5.02 -1.20 -25.22
CA ILE A 336 6.16 -1.95 -24.67
C ILE A 336 6.45 -1.49 -23.25
N GLN A 337 6.52 -0.17 -23.05
CA GLN A 337 6.69 0.42 -21.73
C GLN A 337 5.56 -0.02 -20.78
N ASN A 338 4.30 0.00 -21.23
CA ASN A 338 3.16 -0.48 -20.45
C ASN A 338 3.22 -1.99 -20.15
N THR A 339 3.70 -2.81 -21.08
CA THR A 339 3.89 -4.25 -20.87
C THR A 339 4.92 -4.50 -19.76
N VAL A 340 6.05 -3.79 -19.79
CA VAL A 340 7.07 -3.88 -18.72
C VAL A 340 6.53 -3.36 -17.39
N LEU A 341 5.84 -2.22 -17.37
CA LEU A 341 5.20 -1.71 -16.15
C LEU A 341 4.18 -2.68 -15.57
N TYR A 342 3.41 -3.37 -16.42
CA TYR A 342 2.44 -4.38 -15.97
C TYR A 342 3.12 -5.57 -15.30
N ASP A 343 4.31 -5.98 -15.77
CA ASP A 343 5.06 -7.07 -15.14
C ASP A 343 5.63 -6.64 -13.77
N LEU A 344 6.22 -5.45 -13.70
CA LEU A 344 6.89 -4.95 -12.50
C LEU A 344 5.92 -4.56 -11.37
N ILE A 345 4.73 -4.02 -11.69
CA ILE A 345 3.81 -3.48 -10.69
C ILE A 345 3.31 -4.52 -9.68
N TRP A 346 3.15 -5.78 -10.10
CA TRP A 346 2.75 -6.86 -9.19
C TRP A 346 3.86 -7.16 -8.17
N GLN A 347 5.12 -7.11 -8.60
CA GLN A 347 6.29 -7.31 -7.71
C GLN A 347 6.46 -6.15 -6.74
N ILE A 348 6.27 -4.91 -7.22
CA ILE A 348 6.26 -3.70 -6.37
C ILE A 348 5.23 -3.89 -5.25
N LYS A 349 3.96 -4.13 -5.62
CA LYS A 349 2.86 -4.26 -4.66
C LYS A 349 3.02 -5.40 -3.67
N ALA A 350 3.63 -6.51 -4.09
CA ALA A 350 3.89 -7.63 -3.20
C ALA A 350 4.95 -7.29 -2.13
N THR A 351 5.91 -6.42 -2.46
CA THR A 351 7.11 -6.13 -1.65
C THR A 351 6.97 -4.87 -0.78
N LEU A 352 6.05 -3.96 -1.12
CA LEU A 352 5.84 -2.71 -0.37
C LEU A 352 5.61 -2.96 1.12
N ASN A 353 6.39 -2.27 1.96
CA ASN A 353 6.41 -2.39 3.42
C ASN A 353 6.64 -3.83 3.93
N ASN A 354 7.10 -4.75 3.08
CA ASN A 354 7.26 -6.16 3.40
C ASN A 354 8.53 -6.73 2.75
N PRO A 355 9.72 -6.32 3.22
CA PRO A 355 11.00 -6.68 2.59
C PRO A 355 11.32 -8.18 2.68
N SER A 356 10.78 -8.94 3.65
CA SER A 356 10.99 -10.39 3.75
C SER A 356 10.35 -11.18 2.60
N LYS A 357 9.39 -10.56 1.89
CA LYS A 357 8.91 -11.09 0.62
C LYS A 357 9.91 -10.90 -0.51
N PHE A 358 11.08 -10.32 -0.34
CA PHE A 358 12.06 -10.23 -1.41
C PHE A 358 13.47 -10.40 -0.82
N ASN A 359 13.78 -11.66 -0.49
CA ASN A 359 15.04 -12.02 0.16
C ASN A 359 16.22 -11.93 -0.82
N PHE A 360 17.32 -11.38 -0.31
CA PHE A 360 18.64 -11.38 -0.95
C PHE A 360 19.62 -12.12 -0.05
N HIS A 361 20.53 -12.88 -0.65
CA HIS A 361 21.56 -13.60 0.09
C HIS A 361 22.69 -12.67 0.54
N THR A 362 22.99 -11.63 -0.26
CA THR A 362 24.01 -10.64 0.05
C THR A 362 23.53 -9.22 -0.21
N ARG A 363 24.29 -8.24 0.28
CA ARG A 363 24.02 -6.82 0.03
C ARG A 363 24.30 -6.47 -1.44
N GLU A 364 25.33 -7.05 -2.02
CA GLU A 364 25.74 -6.86 -3.42
C GLU A 364 24.63 -7.31 -4.37
N GLU A 365 24.00 -8.46 -4.11
CA GLU A 365 22.87 -8.95 -4.92
C GLU A 365 21.69 -7.96 -4.91
N ARG A 366 21.46 -7.29 -3.77
CA ARG A 366 20.43 -6.26 -3.65
C ARG A 366 20.79 -4.99 -4.41
N GLU A 367 22.04 -4.56 -4.34
CA GLU A 367 22.54 -3.39 -5.08
C GLU A 367 22.48 -3.62 -6.60
N GLU A 368 22.85 -4.81 -7.08
CA GLU A 368 22.73 -5.20 -8.49
C GLU A 368 21.27 -5.20 -8.97
N PHE A 369 20.35 -5.70 -8.14
CA PHE A 369 18.91 -5.66 -8.42
C PHE A 369 18.41 -4.22 -8.60
N PHE A 370 18.79 -3.31 -7.71
CA PHE A 370 18.42 -1.91 -7.82
C PHE A 370 19.02 -1.24 -9.05
N LEU A 371 20.30 -1.49 -9.35
CA LEU A 371 20.94 -0.96 -10.56
C LEU A 371 20.23 -1.44 -11.82
N LEU A 372 19.76 -2.68 -11.86
CA LEU A 372 18.98 -3.21 -12.96
C LEU A 372 17.64 -2.47 -13.08
N TRP A 373 16.92 -2.30 -11.98
CA TRP A 373 15.61 -1.63 -11.98
C TRP A 373 15.70 -0.14 -12.30
N ASP A 374 16.72 0.54 -11.79
CA ASP A 374 17.01 1.94 -12.13
C ASP A 374 17.25 2.09 -13.64
N LYS A 375 17.99 1.16 -14.26
CA LYS A 375 18.17 1.13 -15.73
C LYS A 375 16.86 0.88 -16.48
N ILE A 376 16.00 -0.02 -15.99
CA ILE A 376 14.69 -0.29 -16.59
C ILE A 376 13.81 0.96 -16.53
N PHE A 377 13.65 1.59 -15.37
CA PHE A 377 12.80 2.77 -15.19
C PHE A 377 13.38 4.04 -15.85
N THR A 378 14.69 4.10 -16.07
CA THR A 378 15.32 5.14 -16.91
C THR A 378 14.82 5.08 -18.36
N LEU A 379 14.49 3.88 -18.86
CA LEU A 379 13.95 3.67 -20.22
C LEU A 379 12.41 3.76 -20.29
N ILE A 380 11.74 4.01 -19.16
CA ILE A 380 10.28 4.21 -19.13
C ILE A 380 10.00 5.70 -18.92
N ASP A 381 9.20 6.26 -19.81
CA ASP A 381 8.83 7.67 -19.80
C ASP A 381 7.90 7.99 -18.62
N THR A 382 8.14 9.13 -17.97
CA THR A 382 7.35 9.63 -16.84
C THR A 382 5.87 9.76 -17.18
N GLN A 383 5.54 10.21 -18.40
CA GLN A 383 4.15 10.31 -18.87
C GLN A 383 3.47 8.94 -19.02
N ILE A 384 4.22 7.89 -19.33
CA ILE A 384 3.70 6.52 -19.38
C ILE A 384 3.40 6.03 -17.97
N ILE A 385 4.30 6.22 -17.01
CA ILE A 385 4.05 5.91 -15.58
C ILE A 385 2.79 6.64 -15.09
N LEU A 386 2.67 7.94 -15.37
CA LEU A 386 1.54 8.76 -14.92
C LEU A 386 0.20 8.35 -15.55
N SER A 387 0.20 7.88 -16.81
CA SER A 387 -1.01 7.45 -17.53
C SER A 387 -1.34 5.95 -17.39
N PHE A 388 -0.44 5.17 -16.79
CA PHE A 388 -0.64 3.74 -16.55
C PHE A 388 -1.73 3.49 -15.51
N ASN A 389 -2.83 2.83 -15.90
CA ASN A 389 -4.00 2.60 -15.03
C ASN A 389 -4.44 1.12 -15.00
N LEU A 390 -3.52 0.20 -15.33
CA LEU A 390 -3.74 -1.25 -15.31
C LEU A 390 -3.27 -1.86 -13.98
N ALA A 391 -3.63 -3.12 -13.71
CA ALA A 391 -3.22 -3.84 -12.48
C ALA A 391 -3.53 -3.11 -11.16
N GLY A 392 -4.56 -2.25 -11.18
CA GLY A 392 -4.91 -1.39 -10.05
C GLY A 392 -3.81 -0.39 -9.66
N CYS A 393 -2.92 0.01 -10.58
CA CYS A 393 -1.90 1.03 -10.34
C CYS A 393 -2.57 2.38 -10.11
N TRP A 394 -2.50 2.89 -8.88
CA TRP A 394 -3.08 4.15 -8.45
C TRP A 394 -2.01 5.25 -8.42
N PHE A 395 -2.43 6.47 -8.11
CA PHE A 395 -1.50 7.60 -8.02
C PHE A 395 -0.38 7.37 -7.00
N TYR A 396 -0.69 6.73 -5.86
CA TYR A 396 0.28 6.25 -4.87
C TYR A 396 1.44 5.47 -5.49
N ASP A 397 1.12 4.45 -6.29
CA ASP A 397 2.12 3.58 -6.93
C ASP A 397 3.00 4.39 -7.90
N LYS A 398 2.40 5.36 -8.60
CA LYS A 398 3.10 6.23 -9.57
C LYS A 398 4.09 7.15 -8.87
N ILE A 399 3.68 7.80 -7.77
CA ILE A 399 4.57 8.66 -6.98
C ILE A 399 5.75 7.85 -6.46
N GLY A 400 5.49 6.65 -5.93
CA GLY A 400 6.57 5.84 -5.40
C GLY A 400 7.52 5.30 -6.47
N ILE A 401 7.04 4.97 -7.67
CA ILE A 401 7.91 4.60 -8.80
C ILE A 401 8.80 5.78 -9.22
N LEU A 402 8.23 6.98 -9.35
CA LEU A 402 8.99 8.18 -9.73
C LEU A 402 10.07 8.52 -8.70
N ASN A 403 9.75 8.40 -7.40
CA ASN A 403 10.70 8.63 -6.33
C ASN A 403 11.80 7.55 -6.29
N CYS A 404 11.40 6.29 -6.19
CA CYS A 404 12.29 5.18 -5.85
C CYS A 404 13.27 4.80 -6.98
N PHE A 405 12.90 5.04 -8.25
CA PHE A 405 13.68 4.58 -9.41
C PHE A 405 14.04 5.66 -10.43
N LYS A 406 13.46 6.87 -10.31
CA LYS A 406 13.75 7.99 -11.23
C LYS A 406 14.23 9.26 -10.53
N SER A 407 14.08 9.36 -9.21
CA SER A 407 14.36 10.58 -8.44
C SER A 407 13.61 11.81 -9.00
N GLU A 408 12.37 11.61 -9.45
CA GLU A 408 11.54 12.64 -10.08
C GLU A 408 10.35 13.03 -9.18
N TYR A 409 10.03 14.34 -9.15
CA TYR A 409 8.82 14.85 -8.50
C TYR A 409 7.64 14.83 -9.49
N PRO A 410 6.42 14.46 -9.08
CA PRO A 410 5.27 14.42 -9.99
C PRO A 410 4.91 15.82 -10.54
N PRO A 411 4.50 15.95 -11.81
CA PRO A 411 4.15 17.24 -12.42
C PRO A 411 2.81 17.83 -11.96
N PHE A 412 2.04 17.08 -11.16
CA PHE A 412 0.82 17.55 -10.49
C PHE A 412 0.59 16.70 -9.25
N GLN A 413 -0.20 17.20 -8.31
CA GLN A 413 -0.54 16.47 -7.08
C GLN A 413 -2.03 16.12 -6.98
N ILE A 414 -2.32 15.08 -6.20
CA ILE A 414 -3.69 14.68 -5.84
C ILE A 414 -3.80 14.53 -4.33
N THR A 415 -4.72 15.30 -3.76
CA THR A 415 -5.15 15.20 -2.36
C THR A 415 -6.46 14.44 -2.28
N TYR A 416 -6.63 13.60 -1.27
CA TYR A 416 -7.81 12.78 -1.03
C TYR A 416 -8.47 13.22 0.27
N ILE A 417 -9.78 13.35 0.28
CA ILE A 417 -10.54 13.41 1.53
C ILE A 417 -10.80 11.98 1.97
N ASP A 418 -10.06 11.55 3.00
CA ASP A 418 -10.03 10.16 3.48
C ASP A 418 -11.13 9.89 4.52
N ASP A 419 -11.37 10.84 5.42
CA ASP A 419 -12.39 10.75 6.47
C ASP A 419 -12.95 12.14 6.84
N PHE A 420 -14.01 12.17 7.64
CA PHE A 420 -14.62 13.38 8.15
C PHE A 420 -15.14 13.18 9.57
N ASN A 421 -14.89 14.15 10.45
CA ASN A 421 -15.45 14.21 11.79
C ASN A 421 -16.61 15.24 11.86
N PRO A 422 -17.87 14.79 11.97
CA PRO A 422 -19.01 15.69 12.07
C PRO A 422 -19.14 16.42 13.40
N LYS A 423 -18.51 15.93 14.48
CA LYS A 423 -18.58 16.59 15.79
C LYS A 423 -17.69 17.83 15.85
N THR A 424 -16.52 17.75 15.22
CA THR A 424 -15.53 18.85 15.17
C THR A 424 -15.50 19.57 13.83
N ASN A 425 -16.35 19.21 12.88
CA ASN A 425 -16.37 19.72 11.50
C ASN A 425 -14.99 19.64 10.80
N GLN A 426 -14.23 18.57 11.05
CA GLN A 426 -12.90 18.39 10.47
C GLN A 426 -12.91 17.39 9.31
N VAL A 427 -12.14 17.69 8.27
CA VAL A 427 -11.81 16.75 7.18
C VAL A 427 -10.42 16.18 7.39
N LEU A 428 -10.22 14.92 7.02
CA LEU A 428 -8.90 14.33 6.90
C LEU A 428 -8.44 14.39 5.45
N LEU A 429 -7.51 15.29 5.16
CA LEU A 429 -6.82 15.36 3.88
C LEU A 429 -5.63 14.42 3.90
N ARG A 430 -5.42 13.65 2.83
CA ARG A 430 -4.17 12.90 2.63
C ARG A 430 -3.61 13.08 1.22
N TYR A 431 -2.31 13.09 1.08
CA TYR A 431 -1.64 13.05 -0.22
C TYR A 431 -0.32 12.27 -0.14
N PHE A 432 0.23 11.90 -1.29
CA PHE A 432 1.48 11.13 -1.38
C PHE A 432 2.56 11.97 -2.03
N THR A 433 3.79 11.87 -1.52
CA THR A 433 4.91 12.70 -1.99
C THR A 433 6.25 11.97 -1.92
N PRO A 434 7.19 12.25 -2.85
CA PRO A 434 8.59 11.85 -2.68
C PRO A 434 9.32 12.59 -1.54
N ASP A 435 8.81 13.74 -1.09
CA ASP A 435 9.49 14.64 -0.16
C ASP A 435 8.60 14.97 1.05
N ASP A 436 9.02 14.52 2.23
CA ASP A 436 8.31 14.74 3.48
C ASP A 436 8.33 16.22 3.92
N LYS A 437 9.17 17.05 3.30
CA LYS A 437 9.27 18.49 3.57
C LYS A 437 8.44 19.35 2.63
N ASP A 438 7.63 18.74 1.76
CA ASP A 438 6.69 19.46 0.90
C ASP A 438 5.88 20.51 1.68
N ILE A 439 5.66 21.66 1.07
CA ILE A 439 4.87 22.75 1.65
C ILE A 439 3.43 22.63 1.18
N GLU A 440 2.52 22.31 2.09
CA GLU A 440 1.08 22.39 1.86
C GLU A 440 0.52 23.78 2.17
N SER A 441 -0.50 24.22 1.41
CA SER A 441 -1.37 25.35 1.72
C SER A 441 -2.81 24.92 1.47
N ILE A 442 -3.63 24.91 2.53
CA ILE A 442 -5.04 24.53 2.46
C ILE A 442 -5.85 25.80 2.54
N ARG A 443 -6.73 26.03 1.58
CA ARG A 443 -7.54 27.25 1.54
C ARG A 443 -9.03 26.92 1.61
N VAL A 444 -9.74 27.67 2.44
CA VAL A 444 -11.20 27.64 2.53
C VAL A 444 -11.71 29.02 2.19
N ASP A 445 -12.57 29.11 1.17
CA ASP A 445 -13.08 30.38 0.63
C ASP A 445 -11.95 31.39 0.34
N GLY A 446 -10.82 30.89 -0.17
CA GLY A 446 -9.62 31.68 -0.52
C GLY A 446 -8.67 31.99 0.64
N GLN A 447 -9.09 31.79 1.89
CA GLN A 447 -8.26 32.03 3.09
C GLN A 447 -7.51 30.78 3.50
N GLU A 448 -6.23 30.92 3.86
CA GLU A 448 -5.43 29.78 4.34
C GLU A 448 -5.91 29.31 5.72
N VAL A 449 -6.05 27.99 5.87
CA VAL A 449 -6.35 27.33 7.14
C VAL A 449 -5.28 26.29 7.44
N TYR A 450 -4.99 26.10 8.73
CA TYR A 450 -3.93 25.20 9.17
C TYR A 450 -4.47 23.88 9.71
N ALA A 451 -3.69 22.82 9.53
CA ALA A 451 -4.03 21.52 10.09
C ALA A 451 -3.84 21.53 11.62
N ASP A 452 -4.82 20.99 12.36
CA ASP A 452 -4.72 20.78 13.80
C ASP A 452 -3.77 19.63 14.14
N THR A 453 -3.56 18.72 13.19
CA THR A 453 -2.60 17.63 13.33
C THR A 453 -2.10 17.22 11.95
N LEU A 454 -0.78 17.11 11.83
CA LEU A 454 -0.09 16.52 10.69
C LEU A 454 0.53 15.18 11.13
N LYS A 455 0.45 14.19 10.25
CA LYS A 455 1.15 12.92 10.36
C LYS A 455 1.79 12.56 9.03
N ILE A 456 3.06 12.14 9.07
CA ILE A 456 3.80 11.64 7.92
C ILE A 456 4.06 10.14 8.13
N ALA A 457 3.45 9.31 7.30
CA ALA A 457 3.74 7.87 7.25
C ALA A 457 4.71 7.57 6.11
N GLN A 458 5.69 6.71 6.37
CA GLN A 458 6.65 6.27 5.36
C GLN A 458 6.21 4.95 4.74
N ASN A 459 6.38 4.81 3.42
CA ASN A 459 6.24 3.55 2.72
C ASN A 459 7.57 3.19 2.07
N ASP A 460 8.01 1.95 2.25
CA ASP A 460 9.30 1.46 1.77
C ASP A 460 9.13 0.40 0.69
N PHE A 461 10.01 0.44 -0.29
CA PHE A 461 10.26 -0.65 -1.21
C PHE A 461 11.66 -1.19 -0.90
N LEU A 462 11.71 -2.35 -0.24
CA LEU A 462 12.93 -2.90 0.34
C LEU A 462 13.56 -1.93 1.36
N ASP A 463 14.74 -1.39 1.07
CA ASP A 463 15.48 -0.42 1.89
C ASP A 463 15.49 1.00 1.28
N ARG A 464 14.75 1.24 0.20
CA ARG A 464 14.51 2.58 -0.35
C ARG A 464 13.15 3.09 0.10
N VAL A 465 13.08 4.38 0.44
CA VAL A 465 11.81 5.06 0.63
C VAL A 465 11.05 5.06 -0.70
N PHE A 466 9.90 4.39 -0.72
CA PHE A 466 9.02 4.39 -1.88
C PHE A 466 8.34 5.76 -1.99
N CYS A 467 7.56 6.15 -0.99
CA CYS A 467 7.02 7.51 -0.86
C CYS A 467 6.49 7.78 0.55
N TYR A 468 6.27 9.05 0.87
CA TYR A 468 5.60 9.48 2.10
C TYR A 468 4.11 9.69 1.87
N GLU A 469 3.30 9.40 2.88
CA GLU A 469 1.90 9.79 2.99
C GLU A 469 1.76 10.86 4.06
N LYS A 470 1.36 12.09 3.66
CA LYS A 470 0.99 13.13 4.62
C LYS A 470 -0.51 13.07 4.90
N ARG A 471 -0.90 13.17 6.16
CA ARG A 471 -2.28 13.11 6.67
C ARG A 471 -2.54 14.32 7.55
N LEU A 472 -3.51 15.15 7.17
CA LEU A 472 -3.79 16.46 7.77
C LEU A 472 -5.25 16.53 8.22
N TRP A 473 -5.47 16.66 9.53
CA TRP A 473 -6.79 16.98 10.06
C TRP A 473 -7.00 18.49 10.03
N VAL A 474 -7.97 18.93 9.24
CA VAL A 474 -8.24 20.35 9.00
C VAL A 474 -9.67 20.67 9.40
N HIS A 475 -9.85 21.68 10.23
CA HIS A 475 -11.16 22.21 10.54
C HIS A 475 -11.74 22.99 9.35
N ILE A 476 -12.99 22.69 9.01
CA ILE A 476 -13.75 23.44 8.02
C ILE A 476 -14.65 24.43 8.78
N PRO A 477 -14.52 25.74 8.58
CA PRO A 477 -15.42 26.71 9.19
C PRO A 477 -16.90 26.45 8.85
N PRO A 478 -17.84 26.75 9.77
CA PRO A 478 -19.27 26.72 9.45
C PRO A 478 -19.61 27.65 8.28
N ASN A 479 -20.50 27.21 7.39
CA ASN A 479 -20.92 27.93 6.16
C ASN A 479 -19.85 28.10 5.08
N ALA A 480 -18.70 27.47 5.22
CA ALA A 480 -17.68 27.46 4.19
C ALA A 480 -18.21 26.89 2.86
N SER A 481 -17.83 27.52 1.75
CA SER A 481 -18.35 27.17 0.43
C SER A 481 -17.40 26.31 -0.39
N GLU A 482 -16.12 26.63 -0.39
CA GLU A 482 -15.11 26.04 -1.28
C GLU A 482 -13.84 25.65 -0.53
N LEU A 483 -13.29 24.48 -0.88
CA LEU A 483 -12.01 23.96 -0.39
C LEU A 483 -11.01 23.82 -1.55
N GLU A 484 -9.81 24.35 -1.36
CA GLU A 484 -8.67 24.25 -2.27
C GLU A 484 -7.44 23.74 -1.53
N VAL A 485 -6.55 23.03 -2.23
CA VAL A 485 -5.28 22.54 -1.67
C VAL A 485 -4.17 22.82 -2.66
N PHE A 486 -3.07 23.38 -2.17
CA PHE A 486 -1.85 23.64 -2.93
C PHE A 486 -0.69 22.88 -2.29
N ILE A 487 0.16 22.28 -3.12
CA ILE A 487 1.37 21.58 -2.69
C ILE A 487 2.52 22.21 -3.49
N ARG A 488 3.53 22.75 -2.79
CA ARG A 488 4.65 23.54 -3.38
C ARG A 488 4.16 24.69 -4.27
N GLY A 489 3.13 25.41 -3.83
CA GLY A 489 2.49 26.49 -4.59
C GLY A 489 1.65 26.06 -5.79
N GLN A 490 1.64 24.76 -6.15
CA GLN A 490 0.84 24.25 -7.25
C GLN A 490 -0.49 23.70 -6.75
N ARG A 491 -1.59 24.06 -7.44
CA ARG A 491 -2.92 23.57 -7.12
C ARG A 491 -3.00 22.05 -7.29
N ALA A 492 -3.31 21.35 -6.21
CA ALA A 492 -3.56 19.91 -6.20
C ALA A 492 -5.03 19.61 -6.51
N ARG A 493 -5.28 18.48 -7.17
CA ARG A 493 -6.65 18.00 -7.40
C ARG A 493 -7.19 17.35 -6.14
N ILE A 494 -8.44 17.61 -5.78
CA ILE A 494 -9.12 17.00 -4.65
C ILE A 494 -9.94 15.80 -5.14
N THR A 495 -9.63 14.61 -4.66
CA THR A 495 -10.43 13.40 -4.87
C THR A 495 -11.42 13.22 -3.72
N PHE A 496 -12.71 13.29 -4.04
CA PHE A 496 -13.79 13.01 -3.09
C PHE A 496 -14.85 12.12 -3.74
N ASN A 497 -15.25 11.06 -3.03
CA ASN A 497 -16.26 10.10 -3.49
C ASN A 497 -16.00 9.51 -4.90
N GLY A 498 -14.73 9.28 -5.22
CA GLY A 498 -14.30 8.71 -6.52
C GLY A 498 -14.26 9.72 -7.68
N LYS A 499 -14.52 11.00 -7.44
CA LYS A 499 -14.44 12.09 -8.43
C LYS A 499 -13.27 13.02 -8.10
N GLN A 500 -12.65 13.60 -9.13
CA GLN A 500 -11.59 14.59 -9.00
C GLN A 500 -12.13 15.99 -9.26
N HIS A 501 -11.68 16.94 -8.46
CA HIS A 501 -12.09 18.33 -8.48
C HIS A 501 -10.86 19.24 -8.44
N GLN A 502 -10.89 20.39 -9.11
CA GLN A 502 -9.83 21.42 -8.98
C GLN A 502 -9.99 22.24 -7.69
N SER A 503 -11.24 22.41 -7.28
CA SER A 503 -11.69 22.91 -5.98
C SER A 503 -12.96 22.16 -5.61
N LEU A 504 -13.21 21.93 -4.33
CA LEU A 504 -14.36 21.15 -3.88
C LEU A 504 -15.38 22.05 -3.19
N GLU A 505 -16.61 22.06 -3.72
CA GLU A 505 -17.74 22.64 -3.00
C GLU A 505 -18.03 21.83 -1.73
N ILE A 506 -17.92 22.48 -0.58
CA ILE A 506 -17.98 21.85 0.75
C ILE A 506 -19.36 21.23 1.02
N ARG A 507 -20.44 21.77 0.41
CA ARG A 507 -21.79 21.16 0.46
C ARG A 507 -21.80 19.68 0.05
N HIS A 508 -20.91 19.25 -0.85
CA HIS A 508 -20.82 17.85 -1.24
C HIS A 508 -20.37 16.94 -0.09
N ILE A 509 -19.54 17.45 0.82
CA ILE A 509 -19.14 16.75 2.04
C ILE A 509 -20.35 16.60 2.97
N TYR A 510 -21.08 17.70 3.21
CA TYR A 510 -22.28 17.71 4.05
C TYR A 510 -23.41 16.82 3.54
N ASN A 511 -23.71 16.83 2.25
CA ASN A 511 -24.75 15.98 1.66
C ASN A 511 -24.46 14.49 1.89
N LYS A 512 -23.18 14.07 1.78
CA LYS A 512 -22.79 12.67 2.07
C LYS A 512 -22.99 12.30 3.54
N LEU A 513 -22.89 13.27 4.45
CA LEU A 513 -23.03 13.06 5.89
C LEU A 513 -24.48 12.98 6.34
N GLU A 514 -25.38 13.75 5.74
CA GLU A 514 -26.82 13.66 6.02
C GLU A 514 -27.36 12.25 5.73
N ASP A 515 -26.85 11.59 4.69
CA ASP A 515 -27.20 10.19 4.40
C ASP A 515 -26.70 9.21 5.47
N SER A 516 -25.57 9.50 6.12
CA SER A 516 -25.03 8.71 7.23
C SER A 516 -25.72 9.00 8.57
N LYS A 517 -26.17 10.24 8.80
CA LYS A 517 -26.84 10.67 10.05
C LYS A 517 -28.22 10.04 10.25
N LYS A 518 -28.90 9.60 9.19
CA LYS A 518 -30.22 8.93 9.25
C LYS A 518 -30.23 7.62 10.08
N GLN A 519 -29.08 7.13 10.55
CA GLN A 519 -28.96 5.87 11.30
C GLN A 519 -28.59 6.00 12.78
N LEU A 520 -28.35 7.21 13.30
CA LEU A 520 -27.91 7.40 14.69
C LEU A 520 -29.08 7.84 15.56
N GLN A 521 -29.56 6.91 16.38
CA GLN A 521 -30.56 7.17 17.42
C GLN A 521 -30.16 6.40 18.68
N LYS A 522 -29.35 7.03 19.54
CA LYS A 522 -29.23 6.89 21.02
C LYS A 522 -27.77 7.14 21.47
N ASP A 523 -27.62 7.80 22.61
CA ASP A 523 -26.40 7.80 23.42
C ASP A 523 -26.29 6.42 24.07
N LEU A 524 -25.53 5.51 23.45
CA LEU A 524 -25.38 4.11 23.88
C LEU A 524 -23.98 3.63 23.51
N TRP A 525 -23.23 3.18 24.51
CA TRP A 525 -21.89 2.62 24.29
C TRP A 525 -21.93 1.10 24.34
N LEU A 526 -21.46 0.47 23.27
CA LEU A 526 -21.37 -0.98 23.16
C LEU A 526 -19.95 -1.45 23.47
N PHE A 527 -19.81 -2.27 24.51
CA PHE A 527 -18.55 -2.88 24.93
C PHE A 527 -18.43 -4.32 24.44
N MET A 528 -17.22 -4.75 24.10
CA MET A 528 -16.93 -6.12 23.70
C MET A 528 -15.45 -6.47 23.85
N ASP A 529 -15.15 -7.67 24.34
CA ASP A 529 -13.81 -8.26 24.24
C ASP A 529 -13.74 -9.17 23.00
N ARG A 530 -14.05 -10.46 23.16
CA ARG A 530 -14.30 -11.40 22.06
C ARG A 530 -15.76 -11.82 22.08
N ASP A 531 -16.25 -12.41 20.99
CA ASP A 531 -17.62 -12.94 20.96
C ASP A 531 -17.81 -14.13 21.89
N THR A 532 -16.76 -14.91 22.13
CA THR A 532 -16.80 -16.14 22.93
C THR A 532 -16.27 -16.02 24.36
N GLU A 533 -15.50 -14.98 24.69
CA GLU A 533 -14.77 -14.87 25.96
C GLU A 533 -14.64 -13.39 26.36
N ALA A 534 -14.77 -13.13 27.66
CA ALA A 534 -14.54 -11.81 28.25
C ALA A 534 -13.15 -11.79 28.94
N ASP A 535 -13.02 -11.17 30.12
CA ASP A 535 -11.77 -11.08 30.91
C ASP A 535 -10.63 -10.28 30.24
N ASP A 536 -10.96 -9.26 29.43
CA ASP A 536 -9.98 -8.33 28.84
C ASP A 536 -10.40 -6.85 29.05
N ASN A 537 -9.70 -5.92 28.39
CA ASN A 537 -9.79 -4.49 28.65
C ASN A 537 -11.22 -3.90 28.62
N ALA A 538 -12.09 -4.39 27.75
CA ALA A 538 -13.46 -3.88 27.66
C ALA A 538 -14.28 -4.28 28.90
N GLU A 539 -14.12 -5.51 29.42
CA GLU A 539 -14.78 -5.94 30.66
C GLU A 539 -14.36 -5.06 31.84
N HIS A 540 -13.07 -4.73 31.95
CA HIS A 540 -12.55 -3.89 33.03
C HIS A 540 -13.04 -2.44 32.95
N LEU A 541 -13.02 -1.86 31.75
CA LEU A 541 -13.50 -0.49 31.55
C LEU A 541 -15.02 -0.40 31.78
N TYR A 542 -15.78 -1.41 31.34
CA TYR A 542 -17.22 -1.49 31.60
C TYR A 542 -17.50 -1.44 33.10
N ARG A 543 -16.78 -2.24 33.93
CA ARG A 543 -16.97 -2.22 35.39
C ARG A 543 -16.68 -0.86 36.00
N TYR A 544 -15.59 -0.22 35.56
CA TYR A 544 -15.24 1.11 36.05
C TYR A 544 -16.36 2.11 35.76
N ILE A 545 -16.89 2.14 34.53
CA ILE A 545 -17.95 3.07 34.14
C ILE A 545 -19.26 2.73 34.86
N ALA A 546 -19.65 1.46 34.94
CA ALA A 546 -20.86 1.03 35.66
C ALA A 546 -20.84 1.46 37.15
N ALA A 547 -19.66 1.40 37.78
CA ALA A 547 -19.50 1.76 39.19
C ALA A 547 -19.41 3.28 39.43
N ASN A 548 -18.72 4.02 38.57
CA ASN A 548 -18.39 5.44 38.80
C ASN A 548 -19.29 6.40 38.00
N HIS A 549 -19.91 5.94 36.92
CA HIS A 549 -20.71 6.73 35.98
C HIS A 549 -22.00 5.99 35.56
N PRO A 550 -22.87 5.61 36.52
CA PRO A 550 -24.07 4.79 36.26
C PRO A 550 -25.11 5.47 35.34
N GLN A 551 -24.99 6.78 35.10
CA GLN A 551 -25.80 7.51 34.14
C GLN A 551 -25.44 7.23 32.68
N GLN A 552 -24.22 6.73 32.40
CA GLN A 552 -23.81 6.39 31.04
C GLN A 552 -24.55 5.12 30.59
N ASN A 553 -25.27 5.22 29.48
CA ASN A 553 -25.97 4.07 28.92
C ASN A 553 -24.98 3.12 28.23
N ILE A 554 -24.69 1.99 28.87
CA ILE A 554 -23.71 1.00 28.41
C ILE A 554 -24.33 -0.39 28.29
N VAL A 555 -23.85 -1.16 27.31
CA VAL A 555 -24.16 -2.57 27.11
C VAL A 555 -22.89 -3.37 26.85
N PHE A 556 -22.89 -4.65 27.19
CA PHE A 556 -21.76 -5.56 26.94
C PHE A 556 -22.19 -6.73 26.05
N ALA A 557 -21.54 -6.88 24.89
CA ALA A 557 -21.89 -7.92 23.92
C ALA A 557 -21.09 -9.21 24.15
N LEU A 558 -21.78 -10.34 24.26
CA LEU A 558 -21.18 -11.67 24.47
C LEU A 558 -22.11 -12.77 23.95
N ARG A 559 -21.58 -13.93 23.52
CA ARG A 559 -22.38 -15.12 23.24
C ARG A 559 -22.96 -15.71 24.52
N GLN A 560 -24.20 -16.20 24.46
CA GLN A 560 -24.85 -16.84 25.60
C GLN A 560 -24.15 -18.15 26.01
N GLU A 561 -23.45 -18.79 25.07
CA GLU A 561 -22.70 -20.02 25.30
C GLU A 561 -21.32 -19.77 25.92
N SER A 562 -20.92 -18.51 26.13
CA SER A 562 -19.65 -18.18 26.77
C SER A 562 -19.66 -18.61 28.24
N LYS A 563 -18.53 -19.17 28.72
CA LYS A 563 -18.31 -19.47 30.14
C LYS A 563 -18.48 -18.25 31.06
N ASP A 564 -18.29 -17.05 30.52
CA ASP A 564 -18.35 -15.79 31.27
C ASP A 564 -19.78 -15.24 31.40
N TRP A 565 -20.75 -15.75 30.63
CA TRP A 565 -22.10 -15.19 30.57
C TRP A 565 -22.79 -15.16 31.94
N GLU A 566 -22.87 -16.32 32.61
CA GLU A 566 -23.53 -16.43 33.92
C GLU A 566 -22.80 -15.66 35.02
N ARG A 567 -21.47 -15.52 34.92
CA ARG A 567 -20.66 -14.73 35.84
C ARG A 567 -21.00 -13.25 35.70
N LEU A 568 -20.93 -12.72 34.48
CA LEU A 568 -21.20 -11.30 34.20
C LEU A 568 -22.65 -10.93 34.47
N GLN A 569 -23.61 -11.82 34.18
CA GLN A 569 -25.01 -11.60 34.50
C GLN A 569 -25.23 -11.44 36.00
N ARG A 570 -24.59 -12.28 36.83
CA ARG A 570 -24.64 -12.17 38.30
C ARG A 570 -23.96 -10.91 38.83
N GLU A 571 -22.92 -10.44 38.15
CA GLU A 571 -22.26 -9.17 38.45
C GLU A 571 -23.09 -7.93 38.03
N GLY A 572 -24.24 -8.12 37.39
CA GLY A 572 -25.14 -7.03 37.00
C GLY A 572 -24.83 -6.38 35.64
N PHE A 573 -24.07 -7.06 34.78
CA PHE A 573 -23.80 -6.56 33.43
C PHE A 573 -25.08 -6.50 32.58
N ASN A 574 -25.23 -5.42 31.81
CA ASN A 574 -26.28 -5.28 30.82
C ASN A 574 -25.88 -6.02 29.53
N LEU A 575 -26.11 -7.34 29.52
CA LEU A 575 -25.63 -8.22 28.46
C LEU A 575 -26.50 -8.17 27.20
N VAL A 576 -25.84 -8.05 26.05
CA VAL A 576 -26.43 -8.19 24.71
C VAL A 576 -25.94 -9.50 24.10
N PRO A 577 -26.83 -10.46 23.81
CA PRO A 577 -26.47 -11.68 23.09
C PRO A 577 -25.83 -11.37 21.74
N PHE A 578 -24.65 -11.94 21.48
CA PHE A 578 -23.96 -11.88 20.19
C PHE A 578 -24.62 -12.81 19.14
N ASP A 579 -25.93 -12.67 18.97
CA ASP A 579 -26.72 -13.38 17.98
C ASP A 579 -26.99 -12.50 16.73
N ALA A 580 -27.62 -13.08 15.71
CA ALA A 580 -27.85 -12.39 14.45
C ALA A 580 -28.82 -11.20 14.53
N GLY A 581 -29.58 -11.05 15.63
CA GLY A 581 -30.63 -10.04 15.81
C GLY A 581 -30.23 -8.95 16.81
N LYS A 582 -30.12 -9.30 18.10
CA LYS A 582 -29.96 -8.34 19.20
C LYS A 582 -28.67 -7.55 19.11
N PHE A 583 -27.57 -8.21 18.76
CA PHE A 583 -26.29 -7.54 18.56
C PHE A 583 -26.36 -6.50 17.44
N LYS A 584 -27.02 -6.81 16.32
CA LYS A 584 -27.17 -5.86 15.21
C LYS A 584 -28.05 -4.68 15.57
N GLU A 585 -29.07 -4.88 16.40
CA GLU A 585 -29.91 -3.81 16.91
C GLU A 585 -29.10 -2.87 17.81
N ALA A 586 -28.35 -3.42 18.76
CA ALA A 586 -27.47 -2.65 19.63
C ALA A 586 -26.40 -1.90 18.83
N LEU A 587 -25.76 -2.56 17.86
CA LEU A 587 -24.74 -1.98 17.00
C LEU A 587 -25.29 -0.87 16.10
N LYS A 588 -26.55 -0.96 15.65
CA LYS A 588 -27.21 0.14 14.93
C LYS A 588 -27.48 1.32 15.86
N ALA A 589 -27.95 1.05 17.07
CA ALA A 589 -28.36 2.07 18.04
C ALA A 589 -27.18 2.80 18.70
N CYS A 590 -26.00 2.18 18.82
CA CYS A 590 -24.86 2.77 19.53
C CYS A 590 -24.19 3.91 18.74
N ASP A 591 -23.69 4.92 19.44
CA ASP A 591 -22.81 5.96 18.91
C ASP A 591 -21.33 5.58 19.08
N LYS A 592 -21.01 4.76 20.10
CA LYS A 592 -19.65 4.26 20.35
C LYS A 592 -19.58 2.74 20.39
N VAL A 593 -18.53 2.20 19.76
CA VAL A 593 -18.17 0.78 19.83
C VAL A 593 -16.80 0.69 20.48
N ILE A 594 -16.73 0.13 21.68
CA ILE A 594 -15.55 0.10 22.52
C ILE A 594 -15.11 -1.36 22.65
N SER A 595 -13.90 -1.68 22.19
CA SER A 595 -13.48 -3.08 22.10
C SER A 595 -11.98 -3.30 22.26
N SER A 596 -11.63 -4.41 22.92
CA SER A 596 -10.26 -4.93 23.03
C SER A 596 -9.75 -5.53 21.71
N HIS A 597 -10.67 -5.89 20.81
CA HIS A 597 -10.40 -6.51 19.52
C HIS A 597 -10.97 -5.72 18.33
N ILE A 598 -10.40 -5.89 17.14
CA ILE A 598 -10.79 -5.16 15.91
C ILE A 598 -11.01 -6.09 14.70
N ASP A 599 -11.40 -7.33 15.02
CA ASP A 599 -11.65 -8.38 14.04
C ASP A 599 -12.91 -8.11 13.18
N SER A 600 -12.92 -8.64 11.96
CA SER A 600 -14.00 -8.37 10.99
C SER A 600 -15.38 -8.86 11.44
N TYR A 601 -15.50 -9.80 12.38
CA TYR A 601 -16.81 -10.21 12.91
C TYR A 601 -17.50 -9.10 13.70
N LEU A 602 -16.73 -8.15 14.24
CA LEU A 602 -17.18 -6.96 14.95
C LEU A 602 -17.30 -5.78 13.98
N VAL A 603 -16.18 -5.36 13.37
CA VAL A 603 -16.12 -4.10 12.62
C VAL A 603 -16.68 -4.17 11.19
N GLU A 604 -17.07 -5.36 10.72
CA GLU A 604 -17.73 -5.55 9.42
C GLU A 604 -19.06 -6.31 9.55
N ASN A 605 -19.67 -6.35 10.75
CA ASN A 605 -20.86 -7.16 11.02
C ASN A 605 -22.08 -6.76 10.15
N LEU A 606 -22.26 -5.46 9.89
CA LEU A 606 -23.30 -4.90 9.03
C LEU A 606 -22.81 -4.61 7.59
N GLY A 607 -21.58 -4.99 7.26
CA GLY A 607 -20.89 -4.63 6.01
C GLY A 607 -19.68 -3.73 6.26
N ARG A 608 -19.01 -3.28 5.20
CA ARG A 608 -17.76 -2.47 5.32
C ARG A 608 -17.97 -1.11 6.00
N ASN A 609 -19.21 -0.64 6.00
CA ASN A 609 -19.63 0.65 6.53
C ASN A 609 -20.20 0.54 7.96
N THR A 610 -19.95 -0.58 8.66
CA THR A 610 -20.50 -0.81 10.01
C THR A 610 -20.16 0.31 10.99
N LEU A 611 -18.97 0.90 10.84
CA LEU A 611 -18.47 1.98 11.70
C LEU A 611 -18.79 3.39 11.16
N ASP A 612 -19.54 3.52 10.06
CA ASP A 612 -19.91 4.83 9.53
C ASP A 612 -20.81 5.57 10.52
N GLY A 613 -20.43 6.80 10.85
CA GLY A 613 -21.11 7.62 11.85
C GLY A 613 -20.88 7.21 13.31
N LYS A 614 -20.01 6.22 13.59
CA LYS A 614 -19.74 5.72 14.95
C LYS A 614 -18.27 5.95 15.33
N ASP A 615 -18.03 6.17 16.61
CA ASP A 615 -16.68 6.21 17.14
C ASP A 615 -16.25 4.82 17.60
N PHE A 616 -15.30 4.24 16.87
CA PHE A 616 -14.67 2.98 17.27
C PHE A 616 -13.47 3.26 18.18
N VAL A 617 -13.53 2.75 19.41
CA VAL A 617 -12.49 2.85 20.42
C VAL A 617 -11.79 1.50 20.56
N PHE A 618 -10.53 1.46 20.15
CA PHE A 618 -9.69 0.26 20.23
C PHE A 618 -8.87 0.27 21.53
N LEU A 619 -9.26 -0.58 22.48
CA LEU A 619 -8.61 -0.73 23.77
C LEU A 619 -7.36 -1.63 23.74
N GLN A 620 -7.16 -2.34 22.62
CA GLN A 620 -6.18 -3.42 22.46
C GLN A 620 -6.41 -4.62 23.39
N HIS A 621 -5.71 -5.71 23.12
CA HIS A 621 -5.69 -6.94 23.94
C HIS A 621 -4.26 -7.28 24.41
N GLY A 622 -3.35 -6.32 24.35
CA GLY A 622 -1.97 -6.46 24.82
C GLY A 622 -1.02 -5.51 24.12
N PHE A 623 0.19 -5.44 24.67
CA PHE A 623 1.27 -4.57 24.23
C PHE A 623 1.72 -4.86 22.79
N ILE A 624 1.72 -3.85 21.91
CA ILE A 624 2.19 -4.02 20.51
C ILE A 624 3.72 -3.95 20.47
N ILE A 625 4.38 -5.10 20.29
CA ILE A 625 5.85 -5.23 20.16
C ILE A 625 6.30 -5.17 18.69
N HIS A 626 5.49 -5.76 17.81
CA HIS A 626 5.80 -5.99 16.40
C HIS A 626 5.18 -4.92 15.50
N ASP A 627 5.68 -4.79 14.26
CA ASP A 627 5.07 -3.89 13.28
C ASP A 627 3.78 -4.52 12.73
N LEU A 628 2.64 -4.00 13.16
CA LEU A 628 1.28 -4.39 12.76
C LEU A 628 0.66 -3.38 11.77
N SER A 629 1.44 -2.46 11.21
CA SER A 629 0.94 -1.40 10.32
C SER A 629 0.17 -1.94 9.11
N GLU A 630 0.62 -3.03 8.49
CA GLU A 630 -0.06 -3.69 7.36
C GLU A 630 -1.53 -4.01 7.69
N TRP A 631 -1.80 -4.43 8.94
CA TRP A 631 -3.14 -4.76 9.39
C TRP A 631 -3.88 -3.53 9.93
N LEU A 632 -3.29 -2.78 10.85
CA LEU A 632 -3.96 -1.68 11.55
C LEU A 632 -4.26 -0.49 10.62
N ASN A 633 -3.42 -0.21 9.61
CA ASN A 633 -3.70 0.85 8.64
C ASN A 633 -4.96 0.59 7.80
N THR A 634 -5.43 -0.66 7.71
CA THR A 634 -6.69 -0.99 7.02
C THR A 634 -7.94 -0.68 7.84
N LYS A 635 -7.78 -0.35 9.12
CA LYS A 635 -8.88 -0.19 10.07
C LYS A 635 -9.28 1.28 10.23
N LYS A 636 -10.55 1.49 10.59
CA LYS A 636 -11.11 2.80 10.97
C LYS A 636 -11.19 2.85 12.49
N ILE A 637 -10.33 3.65 13.10
CA ILE A 637 -10.19 3.78 14.57
C ILE A 637 -10.29 5.27 14.90
N ARG A 638 -11.22 5.63 15.79
CA ARG A 638 -11.36 7.01 16.28
C ARG A 638 -10.42 7.25 17.47
N LEU A 639 -10.33 6.28 18.35
CA LEU A 639 -9.46 6.32 19.53
C LEU A 639 -8.72 4.99 19.67
N PHE A 640 -7.39 5.06 19.75
CA PHE A 640 -6.49 3.94 19.86
C PHE A 640 -5.69 4.05 21.16
N ILE A 641 -5.95 3.17 22.11
CA ILE A 641 -5.26 3.16 23.40
C ILE A 641 -3.91 2.45 23.28
N THR A 642 -2.88 3.00 23.90
CA THR A 642 -1.57 2.36 24.09
C THR A 642 -1.18 2.33 25.56
N SER A 643 -0.27 1.41 25.87
CA SER A 643 0.13 1.03 27.22
C SER A 643 1.52 1.51 27.62
N ALA A 644 2.39 1.76 26.64
CA ALA A 644 3.78 2.13 26.86
C ALA A 644 4.24 3.28 25.97
N LYS A 645 5.27 4.01 26.42
CA LYS A 645 5.79 5.18 25.72
C LYS A 645 6.38 4.80 24.35
N GLY A 646 7.25 3.78 24.31
CA GLY A 646 7.84 3.30 23.05
C GLY A 646 6.78 2.81 22.05
N GLU A 647 5.72 2.14 22.54
CA GLU A 647 4.58 1.71 21.72
C GLU A 647 3.87 2.93 21.12
N TRP A 648 3.50 3.89 21.95
CA TRP A 648 2.85 5.13 21.51
C TRP A 648 3.68 5.90 20.49
N GLU A 649 4.99 6.04 20.73
CA GLU A 649 5.92 6.72 19.82
C GLU A 649 6.06 5.98 18.49
N SER A 650 6.15 4.64 18.51
CA SER A 650 6.28 3.82 17.30
C SER A 650 5.08 3.95 16.34
N ILE A 651 3.91 4.32 16.88
CA ILE A 651 2.68 4.50 16.12
C ILE A 651 2.50 5.96 15.71
N THR A 652 2.77 6.91 16.61
CA THR A 652 2.42 8.33 16.40
C THR A 652 3.50 9.16 15.73
N ARG A 653 4.79 8.87 15.95
CA ARG A 653 5.88 9.65 15.36
C ARG A 653 5.87 9.61 13.84
N ASP A 654 6.33 10.68 13.22
CA ASP A 654 6.50 10.76 11.77
C ASP A 654 7.50 9.73 11.25
N GLN A 655 7.41 9.43 9.95
CA GLN A 655 8.26 8.47 9.23
C GLN A 655 8.18 7.03 9.76
N THR A 656 7.13 6.71 10.51
CA THR A 656 6.75 5.33 10.85
C THR A 656 5.81 4.77 9.79
N HIS A 657 5.66 3.44 9.73
CA HIS A 657 4.70 2.81 8.79
C HIS A 657 3.23 2.99 9.21
N TYR A 658 2.96 3.51 10.40
CA TYR A 658 1.59 3.68 10.89
C TYR A 658 0.98 5.00 10.42
N LYS A 659 -0.28 4.95 9.99
CA LYS A 659 -1.03 6.14 9.54
C LYS A 659 -1.60 7.00 10.68
N PHE A 660 -1.43 6.58 11.92
CA PHE A 660 -2.08 7.17 13.09
C PHE A 660 -1.21 8.26 13.72
N SER A 661 -1.85 9.29 14.26
CA SER A 661 -1.21 10.43 14.91
C SER A 661 -1.60 10.52 16.39
N SER A 662 -1.08 11.51 17.09
CA SER A 662 -1.56 11.84 18.43
C SER A 662 -3.02 12.30 18.46
N ASN A 663 -3.67 12.53 17.30
CA ASN A 663 -5.10 12.81 17.25
C ASN A 663 -5.93 11.55 17.56
N GLU A 664 -5.54 10.39 17.01
CA GLU A 664 -6.23 9.11 17.21
C GLU A 664 -5.66 8.29 18.38
N VAL A 665 -4.38 8.42 18.71
CA VAL A 665 -3.71 7.52 19.66
C VAL A 665 -3.52 8.20 21.02
N ARG A 666 -3.81 7.51 22.13
CA ARG A 666 -3.59 8.00 23.50
C ARG A 666 -2.80 7.00 24.32
N LEU A 667 -1.72 7.47 24.94
CA LEU A 667 -1.01 6.75 26.00
C LEU A 667 -1.83 6.87 27.29
N THR A 668 -2.42 5.78 27.76
CA THR A 668 -3.27 5.79 28.98
C THR A 668 -3.00 4.62 29.93
N GLY A 669 -2.31 3.57 29.45
CA GLY A 669 -2.30 2.27 30.11
C GLY A 669 -3.45 1.39 29.61
N LEU A 670 -3.45 0.11 29.98
CA LEU A 670 -4.57 -0.79 29.66
C LEU A 670 -5.54 -0.84 30.85
N SER A 671 -6.85 -0.81 30.61
CA SER A 671 -7.86 -0.83 31.69
C SER A 671 -7.75 -2.07 32.59
N ARG A 672 -7.34 -3.22 32.05
CA ARG A 672 -7.11 -4.43 32.86
C ARG A 672 -5.95 -4.29 33.86
N HIS A 673 -5.00 -3.38 33.62
CA HIS A 673 -3.84 -3.19 34.49
C HIS A 673 -4.22 -2.63 35.87
N ASP A 674 -5.30 -1.85 35.98
CA ASP A 674 -5.79 -1.36 37.27
C ASP A 674 -6.21 -2.51 38.19
N ALA A 675 -6.98 -3.46 37.64
CA ALA A 675 -7.42 -4.64 38.38
C ALA A 675 -6.25 -5.59 38.68
N LEU A 676 -5.33 -5.76 37.73
CA LEU A 676 -4.13 -6.58 37.90
C LEU A 676 -3.26 -6.05 39.05
N LEU A 677 -2.99 -4.74 39.08
CA LEU A 677 -2.16 -4.10 40.10
C LEU A 677 -2.82 -4.20 41.49
N LYS A 678 -4.11 -3.86 41.59
CA LYS A 678 -4.85 -3.96 42.85
C LYS A 678 -4.84 -5.37 43.43
N LYS A 679 -5.18 -6.38 42.62
CA LYS A 679 -5.18 -7.78 43.05
C LYS A 679 -3.78 -8.24 43.47
N TRP A 680 -2.75 -7.79 42.75
CA TRP A 680 -1.37 -8.09 43.08
C TRP A 680 -0.94 -7.50 44.42
N GLU A 681 -1.29 -6.26 44.72
CA GLU A 681 -1.01 -5.63 46.02
C GLU A 681 -1.69 -6.39 47.16
N GLU A 682 -2.97 -6.73 46.99
CA GLU A 682 -3.73 -7.56 47.94
C GLU A 682 -3.09 -8.94 48.14
N TYR A 683 -2.59 -9.55 47.06
CA TYR A 683 -1.91 -10.84 47.07
C TYR A 683 -0.53 -10.77 47.76
N CYS A 684 0.23 -9.69 47.56
CA CYS A 684 1.49 -9.46 48.27
C CYS A 684 1.29 -9.38 49.78
N VAL A 685 0.21 -8.74 50.23
CA VAL A 685 -0.12 -8.61 51.66
C VAL A 685 -0.61 -9.93 52.25
N ASN A 686 -1.57 -10.59 51.60
CA ASN A 686 -2.31 -11.72 52.21
C ASN A 686 -1.85 -13.11 51.73
N GLY A 687 -1.37 -13.21 50.50
CA GLY A 687 -1.12 -14.48 49.80
C GLY A 687 0.34 -14.95 49.85
N MET A 688 1.30 -14.03 49.71
CA MET A 688 2.74 -14.36 49.75
C MET A 688 3.26 -14.79 51.12
N GLN A 689 2.55 -14.46 52.20
CA GLN A 689 2.99 -14.81 53.56
C GLN A 689 2.81 -16.31 53.89
N LYS A 690 2.13 -17.08 53.04
CA LYS A 690 1.97 -18.53 53.21
C LYS A 690 3.05 -19.28 52.43
N PRO A 691 3.73 -20.28 53.04
CA PRO A 691 4.72 -21.08 52.31
C PRO A 691 4.04 -21.82 51.15
N ARG A 692 4.48 -21.55 49.92
CA ARG A 692 4.02 -22.20 48.69
C ARG A 692 5.21 -22.52 47.78
N PRO A 693 5.09 -23.52 46.89
CA PRO A 693 6.04 -23.69 45.79
C PRO A 693 6.10 -22.42 44.93
N LYS A 694 7.30 -22.09 44.44
CA LYS A 694 7.48 -21.08 43.40
C LYS A 694 6.79 -21.56 42.13
N GLN A 695 6.15 -20.67 41.37
CA GLN A 695 5.47 -21.02 40.13
C GLN A 695 6.15 -20.37 38.93
N ILE A 696 6.57 -21.19 37.96
CA ILE A 696 7.07 -20.72 36.66
C ILE A 696 5.95 -20.86 35.62
N LEU A 697 5.58 -19.76 34.98
CA LEU A 697 4.69 -19.77 33.83
C LEU A 697 5.48 -20.02 32.55
N VAL A 698 5.14 -21.07 31.80
CA VAL A 698 5.66 -21.32 30.46
C VAL A 698 4.56 -21.03 29.45
N MET A 699 4.74 -20.01 28.61
CA MET A 699 3.71 -19.55 27.68
C MET A 699 4.31 -19.23 26.31
N PRO A 700 4.52 -20.24 25.45
CA PRO A 700 5.10 -20.07 24.13
C PRO A 700 4.11 -19.52 23.10
N THR A 701 4.63 -18.74 22.16
CA THR A 701 3.85 -18.18 21.03
C THR A 701 3.60 -19.26 19.98
N TRP A 702 2.45 -19.27 19.31
CA TRP A 702 2.23 -20.22 18.21
C TRP A 702 2.88 -19.74 16.91
N ARG A 703 3.26 -20.67 16.02
CA ARG A 703 3.77 -20.36 14.67
C ARG A 703 2.73 -20.78 13.63
N LYS A 704 2.31 -19.88 12.75
CA LYS A 704 1.31 -20.12 11.70
C LYS A 704 1.77 -21.16 10.69
N TYR A 705 3.06 -21.20 10.40
CA TYR A 705 3.67 -22.05 9.37
C TYR A 705 3.95 -23.49 9.83
N ILE A 706 3.76 -23.82 11.11
CA ILE A 706 3.94 -25.20 11.63
C ILE A 706 2.63 -25.89 12.00
N VAL A 707 1.52 -25.14 12.10
CA VAL A 707 0.19 -25.67 12.41
C VAL A 707 -0.61 -25.90 11.12
N GLY A 708 -1.60 -26.80 11.14
CA GLY A 708 -2.34 -27.13 9.92
C GLY A 708 -3.26 -26.01 9.44
N GLU A 709 -3.80 -26.20 8.23
CA GLU A 709 -4.70 -25.26 7.59
C GLU A 709 -6.02 -25.12 8.36
N THR A 710 -6.65 -23.96 8.23
CA THR A 710 -7.95 -23.70 8.88
C THR A 710 -9.05 -24.55 8.22
N LYS A 711 -9.74 -25.37 9.01
CA LYS A 711 -10.76 -26.31 8.48
C LYS A 711 -12.08 -25.62 8.08
N GLN A 712 -12.39 -24.44 8.61
CA GLN A 712 -13.63 -23.66 8.37
C GLN A 712 -13.41 -22.14 8.61
N VAL A 713 -14.47 -21.32 8.60
CA VAL A 713 -14.45 -19.94 9.10
C VAL A 713 -14.27 -19.98 10.62
N GLY A 714 -13.10 -19.57 11.14
CA GLY A 714 -12.78 -19.55 12.57
C GLY A 714 -11.33 -19.92 12.86
N ASN A 715 -11.01 -20.21 14.14
CA ASN A 715 -9.65 -20.53 14.59
C ASN A 715 -9.31 -22.03 14.62
N ILE A 716 -10.21 -22.92 14.21
CA ILE A 716 -9.98 -24.37 14.25
C ILE A 716 -9.12 -24.83 13.07
N ARG A 717 -8.01 -25.51 13.37
CA ARG A 717 -7.02 -25.95 12.39
C ARG A 717 -6.95 -27.48 12.26
N ALA A 718 -6.54 -27.95 11.08
CA ALA A 718 -6.18 -29.34 10.86
C ALA A 718 -4.90 -29.71 11.63
N TYR A 719 -4.73 -30.99 11.90
CA TYR A 719 -3.47 -31.50 12.43
C TYR A 719 -2.42 -31.49 11.31
N ASN A 720 -1.18 -31.11 11.64
CA ASN A 720 -0.05 -31.06 10.70
C ASN A 720 0.99 -32.10 11.11
N PRO A 721 1.18 -33.19 10.37
CA PRO A 721 2.15 -34.22 10.73
C PRO A 721 3.60 -33.72 10.68
N GLN A 722 3.90 -32.63 9.97
CA GLN A 722 5.25 -32.06 9.94
C GLN A 722 5.58 -31.24 11.21
N PHE A 723 4.61 -30.99 12.09
CA PHE A 723 4.82 -30.25 13.35
C PHE A 723 5.96 -30.86 14.19
N LEU A 724 6.02 -32.19 14.27
CA LEU A 724 7.04 -32.93 15.04
C LEU A 724 8.48 -32.71 14.55
N LYS A 725 8.66 -32.24 13.31
CA LYS A 725 9.99 -31.94 12.75
C LYS A 725 10.41 -30.48 12.97
N SER A 726 9.50 -29.63 13.43
CA SER A 726 9.75 -28.20 13.61
C SER A 726 10.79 -27.94 14.71
N LYS A 727 11.55 -26.85 14.57
CA LYS A 727 12.43 -26.34 15.64
C LYS A 727 11.63 -26.09 16.94
N TYR A 728 10.41 -25.58 16.80
CA TYR A 728 9.47 -25.35 17.90
C TYR A 728 9.21 -26.59 18.74
N PHE A 729 8.79 -27.70 18.11
CA PHE A 729 8.50 -28.93 18.85
C PHE A 729 9.75 -29.43 19.56
N LYS A 730 10.89 -29.50 18.86
CA LYS A 730 12.15 -30.00 19.42
C LYS A 730 12.58 -29.21 20.64
N ALA A 731 12.69 -27.89 20.54
CA ALA A 731 13.17 -27.03 21.62
C ALA A 731 12.31 -27.14 22.90
N TRP A 732 10.98 -27.06 22.77
CA TRP A 732 10.10 -27.19 23.93
C TRP A 732 10.02 -28.62 24.48
N HIS A 733 10.08 -29.64 23.62
CA HIS A 733 10.08 -31.04 24.03
C HIS A 733 11.38 -31.41 24.79
N GLU A 734 12.52 -30.97 24.28
CA GLU A 734 13.84 -31.16 24.92
C GLU A 734 13.83 -30.52 26.30
N LEU A 735 13.41 -29.25 26.42
CA LEU A 735 13.30 -28.55 27.70
C LEU A 735 12.46 -29.33 28.74
N PHE A 736 11.27 -29.80 28.37
CA PHE A 736 10.41 -30.54 29.31
C PHE A 736 10.93 -31.93 29.67
N THR A 737 11.82 -32.50 28.86
CA THR A 737 12.40 -33.83 29.11
C THR A 737 13.81 -33.78 29.70
N ASN A 738 14.35 -32.57 29.91
CA ASN A 738 15.67 -32.37 30.45
C ASN A 738 15.75 -32.69 31.96
N PRO A 739 16.64 -33.60 32.40
CA PRO A 739 16.79 -33.95 33.81
C PRO A 739 17.19 -32.76 34.70
N LYS A 740 17.95 -31.79 34.17
CA LYS A 740 18.39 -30.61 34.93
C LYS A 740 17.20 -29.71 35.29
N LEU A 741 16.17 -29.62 34.43
CA LEU A 741 14.95 -28.88 34.76
C LEU A 741 14.22 -29.51 35.96
N GLU A 742 14.13 -30.84 36.00
CA GLU A 742 13.53 -31.57 37.13
C GLU A 742 14.35 -31.38 38.42
N GLU A 743 15.69 -31.42 38.32
CA GLU A 743 16.58 -31.14 39.44
C GLU A 743 16.37 -29.75 40.01
N LEU A 744 16.33 -28.71 39.16
CA LEU A 744 16.06 -27.33 39.56
C LEU A 744 14.69 -27.21 40.23
N CYS A 745 13.67 -27.89 39.69
CA CYS A 745 12.33 -27.86 40.28
C CYS A 745 12.29 -28.45 41.69
N LYS A 746 13.01 -29.56 41.92
CA LYS A 746 13.13 -30.18 43.24
C LYS A 746 13.96 -29.33 44.20
N LYS A 747 15.12 -28.84 43.75
CA LYS A 747 16.07 -28.04 44.54
C LYS A 747 15.45 -26.75 45.09
N TYR A 748 14.67 -26.05 44.27
CA TYR A 748 14.09 -24.74 44.60
C TYR A 748 12.58 -24.79 44.93
N ASN A 749 12.00 -25.99 45.08
CA ASN A 749 10.56 -26.20 45.33
C ASN A 749 9.68 -25.43 44.33
N VAL A 750 9.84 -25.75 43.04
CA VAL A 750 9.19 -25.07 41.92
C VAL A 750 8.14 -25.97 41.27
N LYS A 751 7.02 -25.35 40.88
CA LYS A 751 5.99 -25.92 40.01
C LYS A 751 5.99 -25.18 38.68
N ILE A 752 5.88 -25.91 37.56
CA ILE A 752 5.74 -25.31 36.23
C ILE A 752 4.27 -25.32 35.82
N LEU A 753 3.77 -24.17 35.38
CA LEU A 753 2.45 -23.99 34.80
C LEU A 753 2.59 -23.74 33.29
N LEU A 754 2.14 -24.69 32.47
CA LEU A 754 2.20 -24.60 31.01
C LEU A 754 0.89 -24.04 30.45
N SER A 755 0.97 -22.91 29.74
CA SER A 755 -0.16 -22.24 29.08
C SER A 755 0.08 -22.15 27.57
N PRO A 756 -0.17 -23.22 26.81
CA PRO A 756 0.03 -23.21 25.37
C PRO A 756 -1.10 -22.44 24.67
N HIS A 757 -0.79 -21.86 23.51
CA HIS A 757 -1.79 -21.21 22.68
C HIS A 757 -2.85 -22.21 22.17
N GLN A 758 -4.10 -21.79 21.97
CA GLN A 758 -5.20 -22.65 21.52
C GLN A 758 -4.88 -23.41 20.21
N ASN A 759 -4.14 -22.78 19.29
CA ASN A 759 -3.70 -23.41 18.03
C ASN A 759 -2.63 -24.51 18.22
N ILE A 760 -1.98 -24.57 19.38
CA ILE A 760 -1.00 -25.62 19.73
C ILE A 760 -1.67 -26.75 20.51
N MET A 761 -2.82 -26.51 21.16
CA MET A 761 -3.55 -27.53 21.94
C MET A 761 -3.74 -28.87 21.21
N PRO A 762 -4.07 -28.94 19.90
CA PRO A 762 -4.20 -30.21 19.19
C PRO A 762 -2.92 -31.06 19.13
N TYR A 763 -1.75 -30.46 19.38
CA TYR A 763 -0.44 -31.11 19.33
C TYR A 763 0.13 -31.39 20.73
N ILE A 764 -0.56 -30.98 21.80
CA ILE A 764 -0.05 -31.11 23.18
C ILE A 764 0.17 -32.57 23.57
N GLN A 765 -0.67 -33.49 23.07
CA GLN A 765 -0.52 -34.93 23.28
C GLN A 765 0.80 -35.50 22.73
N ASP A 766 1.45 -34.81 21.79
CA ASP A 766 2.72 -35.24 21.20
C ASP A 766 3.92 -34.82 22.06
N PHE A 767 3.73 -33.93 23.05
CA PHE A 767 4.77 -33.56 24.00
C PHE A 767 4.85 -34.57 25.14
N LYS A 768 6.07 -34.97 25.52
CA LYS A 768 6.31 -35.74 26.73
C LYS A 768 6.42 -34.79 27.91
N VAL A 769 5.27 -34.42 28.47
CA VAL A 769 5.18 -33.48 29.60
C VAL A 769 5.28 -34.24 30.93
N PRO A 770 6.29 -33.97 31.78
CA PRO A 770 6.47 -34.65 33.05
C PRO A 770 5.45 -34.17 34.11
N SER A 771 5.26 -34.95 35.17
CA SER A 771 4.22 -34.71 36.19
C SER A 771 4.37 -33.41 37.00
N PHE A 772 5.58 -32.85 37.06
CA PHE A 772 5.84 -31.56 37.72
C PHE A 772 5.46 -30.34 36.86
N VAL A 773 5.10 -30.55 35.58
CA VAL A 773 4.54 -29.55 34.69
C VAL A 773 3.02 -29.73 34.64
N VAL A 774 2.30 -28.72 35.07
CA VAL A 774 0.83 -28.73 35.13
C VAL A 774 0.28 -27.82 34.05
N PHE A 775 -0.75 -28.26 33.33
CA PHE A 775 -1.45 -27.41 32.37
C PHE A 775 -2.32 -26.38 33.08
N ARG A 776 -2.36 -25.16 32.53
CA ARG A 776 -3.32 -24.13 32.94
C ARG A 776 -4.74 -24.63 32.77
N GLY A 777 -5.61 -24.41 33.77
CA GLY A 777 -7.03 -24.71 33.66
C GLY A 777 -7.71 -23.83 32.60
N SER A 778 -8.70 -24.38 31.89
CA SER A 778 -9.48 -23.63 30.90
C SER A 778 -10.27 -22.47 31.51
N GLU A 779 -10.62 -22.60 32.79
CA GLU A 779 -11.40 -21.64 33.56
C GLU A 779 -10.56 -20.59 34.29
N ASP A 780 -9.22 -20.73 34.30
CA ASP A 780 -8.36 -19.79 35.01
C ASP A 780 -8.28 -18.45 34.26
N SER A 781 -8.49 -17.34 34.97
CA SER A 781 -8.19 -15.99 34.43
C SER A 781 -6.70 -15.83 34.18
N LEU A 782 -6.31 -15.24 33.04
CA LEU A 782 -4.89 -15.00 32.73
C LEU A 782 -4.26 -14.02 33.72
N GLN A 783 -5.00 -13.00 34.19
CA GLN A 783 -4.50 -12.05 35.18
C GLN A 783 -4.14 -12.74 36.50
N LYS A 784 -4.97 -13.69 36.94
CA LYS A 784 -4.68 -14.51 38.13
C LYS A 784 -3.40 -15.31 37.93
N VAL A 785 -3.21 -15.91 36.76
CA VAL A 785 -2.02 -16.69 36.43
C VAL A 785 -0.76 -15.83 36.44
N PHE A 786 -0.77 -14.62 35.86
CA PHE A 786 0.36 -13.69 35.94
C PHE A 786 0.66 -13.24 37.38
N MET A 787 -0.39 -13.00 38.17
CA MET A 787 -0.28 -12.62 39.59
C MET A 787 0.31 -13.74 40.46
N GLU A 788 -0.07 -15.00 40.25
CA GLU A 788 0.39 -16.14 41.07
C GLU A 788 1.77 -16.67 40.65
N SER A 789 2.20 -16.41 39.42
CA SER A 789 3.51 -16.87 38.90
C SER A 789 4.65 -15.97 39.35
N ASP A 790 5.81 -16.54 39.68
CA ASP A 790 7.00 -15.80 40.15
C ASP A 790 7.97 -15.46 39.02
N LEU A 791 7.94 -16.24 37.94
CA LEU A 791 8.79 -16.12 36.76
C LEU A 791 7.99 -16.55 35.53
N MET A 792 8.28 -15.97 34.37
CA MET A 792 7.77 -16.44 33.08
C MET A 792 8.88 -16.84 32.12
N ILE A 793 8.74 -18.00 31.47
CA ILE A 793 9.54 -18.40 30.31
C ILE A 793 8.64 -18.31 29.07
N THR A 794 9.10 -17.58 28.07
CA THR A 794 8.34 -17.33 26.84
C THR A 794 9.30 -17.09 25.68
N ASP A 795 8.82 -16.63 24.52
CA ASP A 795 9.62 -16.38 23.33
C ASP A 795 9.36 -14.98 22.74
N TYR A 796 8.26 -14.79 22.02
CA TYR A 796 7.91 -13.57 21.29
C TYR A 796 6.54 -12.99 21.73
N THR A 797 6.09 -13.29 22.94
CA THR A 797 4.73 -12.90 23.38
C THR A 797 4.68 -11.49 23.97
N SER A 798 3.62 -10.76 23.67
CA SER A 798 3.28 -9.52 24.36
C SER A 798 2.90 -9.74 25.82
N ALA A 799 2.43 -10.93 26.21
CA ALA A 799 2.07 -11.25 27.60
C ALA A 799 3.24 -11.08 28.61
N ALA A 800 4.49 -11.05 28.14
CA ALA A 800 5.64 -10.70 28.96
C ALA A 800 5.50 -9.30 29.61
N SER A 801 4.78 -8.38 28.96
CA SER A 801 4.49 -7.05 29.50
C SER A 801 3.67 -7.10 30.79
N GLU A 802 2.81 -8.11 30.97
CA GLU A 802 2.00 -8.27 32.18
C GLU A 802 2.88 -8.66 33.38
N MET A 803 3.85 -9.55 33.17
CA MET A 803 4.86 -9.91 34.19
C MET A 803 5.73 -8.70 34.53
N ALA A 804 6.17 -7.97 33.52
CA ALA A 804 6.92 -6.73 33.68
C ALA A 804 6.12 -5.68 34.45
N TYR A 805 4.81 -5.52 34.18
CA TYR A 805 3.95 -4.60 34.91
C TYR A 805 3.91 -4.91 36.41
N LEU A 806 3.94 -6.19 36.77
CA LEU A 806 4.04 -6.69 38.15
C LEU A 806 5.47 -6.73 38.73
N LYS A 807 6.47 -6.22 37.98
CA LYS A 807 7.90 -6.22 38.35
C LYS A 807 8.49 -7.63 38.55
N LYS A 808 8.06 -8.59 37.72
CA LYS A 808 8.50 -9.98 37.77
C LYS A 808 9.42 -10.33 36.60
N PRO A 809 10.40 -11.24 36.80
CA PRO A 809 11.34 -11.61 35.75
C PRO A 809 10.69 -12.43 34.64
N VAL A 810 11.23 -12.26 33.44
CA VAL A 810 10.92 -13.03 32.24
C VAL A 810 12.22 -13.66 31.72
N VAL A 811 12.15 -14.77 31.00
CA VAL A 811 13.23 -15.28 30.15
C VAL A 811 12.67 -15.54 28.76
N TYR A 812 13.30 -14.99 27.73
CA TYR A 812 12.92 -15.16 26.34
C TYR A 812 13.75 -16.26 25.67
N TYR A 813 13.15 -17.42 25.42
CA TYR A 813 13.75 -18.56 24.73
C TYR A 813 13.48 -18.48 23.21
N GLN A 814 14.39 -17.85 22.48
CA GLN A 814 14.23 -17.45 21.07
C GLN A 814 15.09 -18.28 20.12
N PHE A 815 14.92 -19.61 20.13
CA PHE A 815 15.68 -20.58 19.34
C PHE A 815 15.44 -20.51 17.81
N ASP A 816 14.36 -19.84 17.36
CA ASP A 816 13.93 -19.76 15.96
C ASP A 816 13.79 -18.33 15.42
N GLU A 817 14.55 -17.35 15.95
CA GLU A 817 14.39 -15.91 15.64
C GLU A 817 14.35 -15.60 14.14
N GLU A 818 15.31 -16.09 13.37
CA GLU A 818 15.39 -15.85 11.92
C GLU A 818 14.14 -16.37 11.20
N GLU A 819 13.75 -17.61 11.47
CA GLU A 819 12.58 -18.24 10.84
C GLU A 819 11.27 -17.57 11.28
N PHE A 820 11.20 -17.13 12.53
CA PHE A 820 10.01 -16.48 13.09
C PHE A 820 9.73 -15.14 12.41
N PHE A 821 10.74 -14.26 12.31
CA PHE A 821 10.56 -12.94 11.69
C PHE A 821 10.47 -12.99 10.16
N GLU A 822 10.93 -14.07 9.54
CA GLU A 822 10.72 -14.31 8.11
C GLU A 822 9.24 -14.69 7.82
N LYS A 823 8.62 -15.52 8.67
CA LYS A 823 7.35 -16.21 8.34
C LYS A 823 6.13 -15.83 9.18
N GLN A 824 6.29 -15.18 10.33
CA GLN A 824 5.20 -14.87 11.26
C GLN A 824 4.88 -13.37 11.32
N TRP A 825 5.82 -12.54 11.78
CA TRP A 825 5.62 -11.11 12.05
C TRP A 825 6.81 -10.27 11.60
N ARG A 826 6.55 -8.99 11.27
CA ARG A 826 7.61 -8.01 10.97
C ARG A 826 8.22 -7.47 12.27
N LYS A 827 9.54 -7.29 12.31
CA LYS A 827 10.23 -6.63 13.43
C LYS A 827 9.65 -5.23 13.65
N GLY A 828 9.32 -4.90 14.89
CA GLY A 828 8.79 -3.60 15.30
C GLY A 828 9.87 -2.74 15.95
N TYR A 829 9.44 -1.76 16.76
CA TYR A 829 10.37 -0.86 17.47
C TYR A 829 11.11 -1.54 18.63
N PHE A 830 10.53 -2.61 19.19
CA PHE A 830 11.01 -3.25 20.40
C PHE A 830 12.06 -4.31 20.09
N ASP A 831 13.28 -4.10 20.58
CA ASP A 831 14.37 -5.07 20.51
C ASP A 831 14.43 -5.87 21.82
N TYR A 832 14.17 -7.17 21.76
CA TYR A 832 14.15 -8.03 22.95
C TYR A 832 15.46 -8.04 23.74
N ARG A 833 16.62 -7.87 23.09
CA ARG A 833 17.93 -7.88 23.79
C ARG A 833 18.20 -6.56 24.49
N LYS A 834 17.71 -5.45 23.93
CA LYS A 834 17.92 -4.09 24.44
C LYS A 834 16.80 -3.65 25.39
N ASP A 835 15.56 -3.77 24.93
CA ASP A 835 14.35 -3.24 25.56
C ASP A 835 13.57 -4.31 26.36
N GLY A 836 13.96 -5.58 26.25
CA GLY A 836 13.32 -6.73 26.89
C GLY A 836 13.24 -6.64 28.42
N PHE A 837 12.32 -7.42 29.00
CA PHE A 837 12.11 -7.50 30.46
C PHE A 837 12.91 -8.63 31.12
N GLY A 838 13.85 -9.24 30.39
CA GLY A 838 14.59 -10.41 30.80
C GLY A 838 15.60 -10.88 29.75
N PRO A 839 16.47 -11.84 30.07
CA PRO A 839 17.48 -12.33 29.15
C PRO A 839 16.86 -13.04 27.95
N VAL A 840 17.46 -12.81 26.78
CA VAL A 840 17.19 -13.54 25.54
C VAL A 840 18.23 -14.64 25.41
N VAL A 841 17.76 -15.89 25.39
CA VAL A 841 18.57 -17.10 25.28
C VAL A 841 18.16 -17.87 24.03
N THR A 842 19.12 -18.53 23.39
CA THR A 842 18.89 -19.23 22.12
C THR A 842 19.09 -20.73 22.22
N SER A 843 19.77 -21.20 23.28
CA SER A 843 19.96 -22.61 23.58
C SER A 843 19.24 -23.03 24.87
N GLU A 844 18.96 -24.32 24.97
CA GLU A 844 18.38 -24.92 26.18
C GLU A 844 19.33 -24.79 27.39
N GLU A 845 20.64 -24.94 27.17
CA GLU A 845 21.66 -24.82 28.21
C GLU A 845 21.67 -23.43 28.83
N GLU A 846 21.72 -22.38 27.99
CA GLU A 846 21.63 -20.98 28.42
C GLU A 846 20.32 -20.71 29.19
N LEU A 847 19.20 -21.28 28.73
CA LEU A 847 17.91 -21.14 29.41
C LEU A 847 17.95 -21.72 30.83
N LEU A 848 18.51 -22.92 31.01
CA LEU A 848 18.59 -23.57 32.30
C LEU A 848 19.57 -22.86 33.25
N GLU A 849 20.66 -22.30 32.72
CA GLU A 849 21.59 -21.45 33.49
C GLU A 849 20.92 -20.17 33.98
N GLN A 850 20.26 -19.43 33.09
CA GLN A 850 19.53 -18.21 33.46
C GLN A 850 18.40 -18.51 34.44
N LEU A 851 17.71 -19.64 34.27
CA LEU A 851 16.69 -20.09 35.20
C LEU A 851 17.28 -20.34 36.60
N GLU A 852 18.40 -21.05 36.69
CA GLU A 852 19.05 -21.31 37.98
C GLU A 852 19.50 -20.01 38.67
N ILE A 853 20.08 -19.06 37.93
CA ILE A 853 20.47 -17.73 38.44
C ILE A 853 19.25 -17.00 39.04
N LEU A 854 18.12 -16.98 38.33
CA LEU A 854 16.91 -16.34 38.81
C LEU A 854 16.31 -17.05 40.02
N LEU A 855 16.33 -18.38 40.06
CA LEU A 855 15.87 -19.15 41.22
C LEU A 855 16.75 -18.92 42.45
N GLN A 856 18.08 -18.85 42.29
CA GLN A 856 19.03 -18.50 43.36
C GLN A 856 18.77 -17.09 43.91
N ASN A 857 18.42 -16.14 43.05
CA ASN A 857 18.09 -14.77 43.43
C ASN A 857 16.60 -14.57 43.80
N ASP A 858 15.92 -15.62 44.23
CA ASP A 858 14.53 -15.55 44.70
C ASP A 858 13.54 -14.98 43.65
N CYS A 859 13.82 -15.17 42.36
CA CYS A 859 13.06 -14.61 41.22
C CYS A 859 12.98 -13.08 41.24
N LYS A 860 14.01 -12.39 41.72
CA LYS A 860 14.10 -10.93 41.64
C LYS A 860 14.70 -10.49 40.31
N VAL A 861 14.14 -9.41 39.76
CA VAL A 861 14.62 -8.78 38.53
C VAL A 861 15.96 -8.08 38.79
N GLY A 862 16.98 -8.40 37.99
CA GLY A 862 18.28 -7.72 37.97
C GLY A 862 18.41 -6.64 36.89
N GLU A 863 19.51 -5.89 36.89
CA GLU A 863 19.85 -4.96 35.80
C GLU A 863 20.34 -5.73 34.54
N PRO A 864 20.10 -5.21 33.33
CA PRO A 864 19.43 -3.94 33.00
C PRO A 864 17.88 -4.03 32.97
N TYR A 865 17.31 -5.23 33.16
CA TYR A 865 15.87 -5.47 32.97
C TYR A 865 14.99 -4.73 33.97
N LYS A 866 15.48 -4.50 35.19
CA LYS A 866 14.82 -3.65 36.17
C LYS A 866 14.62 -2.23 35.64
N SER A 867 15.67 -1.62 35.11
CA SER A 867 15.59 -0.29 34.46
C SER A 867 14.64 -0.30 33.26
N ASN A 868 14.67 -1.34 32.42
CA ASN A 868 13.71 -1.46 31.31
C ASN A 868 12.26 -1.50 31.79
N ILE A 869 11.98 -2.32 32.81
CA ILE A 869 10.66 -2.45 33.44
C ILE A 869 10.18 -1.12 34.03
N GLU A 870 11.06 -0.36 34.67
CA GLU A 870 10.72 0.94 35.29
C GLU A 870 10.44 2.02 34.24
N ASN A 871 11.16 2.03 33.11
CA ASN A 871 11.05 3.07 32.09
C ASN A 871 10.04 2.77 30.96
N THR A 872 9.52 1.54 30.86
CA THR A 872 8.61 1.15 29.76
C THR A 872 7.20 1.71 29.94
N PHE A 873 6.66 1.62 31.16
CA PHE A 873 5.27 1.96 31.46
C PHE A 873 5.21 3.31 32.15
N GLU A 874 4.64 4.30 31.47
CA GLU A 874 4.43 5.64 32.02
C GLU A 874 3.52 5.61 33.25
N PHE A 875 2.54 4.69 33.26
CA PHE A 875 1.51 4.63 34.30
C PHE A 875 1.46 3.28 35.02
N ARG A 876 1.66 3.33 36.34
CA ARG A 876 1.46 2.23 37.31
C ARG A 876 0.78 2.73 38.58
N ASP A 877 -0.34 3.43 38.41
CA ASP A 877 -1.03 4.18 39.46
C ASP A 877 -2.48 3.74 39.69
N GLY A 878 -2.95 2.71 38.98
CA GLY A 878 -4.33 2.21 39.08
C GLY A 878 -5.39 3.15 38.50
N LYS A 879 -5.02 4.06 37.60
CA LYS A 879 -5.92 5.06 36.98
C LYS A 879 -6.08 4.92 35.47
N CYS A 880 -5.78 3.76 34.90
CA CYS A 880 -5.88 3.55 33.45
C CYS A 880 -7.34 3.67 32.96
N CYS A 881 -8.31 3.09 33.68
CA CYS A 881 -9.73 3.17 33.33
C CYS A 881 -10.24 4.62 33.34
N GLU A 882 -9.81 5.42 34.32
CA GLU A 882 -10.17 6.85 34.41
C GLU A 882 -9.63 7.61 33.20
N ARG A 883 -8.34 7.46 32.88
CA ARG A 883 -7.74 8.11 31.70
C ARG A 883 -8.41 7.71 30.39
N ILE A 884 -8.73 6.42 30.21
CA ILE A 884 -9.43 5.94 29.02
C ILE A 884 -10.83 6.54 28.94
N TYR A 885 -11.58 6.56 30.04
CA TYR A 885 -12.92 7.16 30.07
C TYR A 885 -12.88 8.65 29.69
N GLN A 886 -11.93 9.42 30.25
CA GLN A 886 -11.75 10.82 29.87
C GLN A 886 -11.40 10.95 28.38
N ALA A 887 -10.48 10.14 27.85
CA ALA A 887 -10.13 10.16 26.43
C ALA A 887 -11.33 9.86 25.51
N ILE A 888 -12.29 9.03 25.96
CA ILE A 888 -13.55 8.79 25.22
C ILE A 888 -14.46 10.02 25.26
N LEU A 889 -14.59 10.68 26.42
CA LEU A 889 -15.38 11.91 26.54
C LEU A 889 -14.81 13.07 25.71
N GLU A 890 -13.49 13.17 25.58
CA GLU A 890 -12.85 14.18 24.71
C GLU A 890 -13.28 14.07 23.25
N LEU A 891 -13.76 12.89 22.78
CA LEU A 891 -14.24 12.72 21.41
C LEU A 891 -15.54 13.49 21.13
N ASP A 892 -16.30 13.80 22.18
CA ASP A 892 -17.61 14.48 22.10
C ASP A 892 -17.50 15.98 22.32
N LYS A 893 -16.32 16.50 22.68
CA LYS A 893 -16.12 17.93 22.89
C LYS A 893 -16.24 18.70 21.55
N PRO A 894 -16.78 19.93 21.60
CA PRO A 894 -16.74 20.85 20.46
C PRO A 894 -15.31 21.05 19.96
N TYR A 895 -15.20 21.50 18.71
CA TYR A 895 -13.91 21.85 18.14
C TYR A 895 -13.21 22.95 18.94
N GLU A 896 -11.95 22.71 19.25
CA GLU A 896 -11.00 23.70 19.75
C GLU A 896 -9.78 23.69 18.84
N ARG A 897 -9.33 24.89 18.43
CA ARG A 897 -8.15 25.09 17.59
C ARG A 897 -6.91 24.53 18.30
N LYS A 898 -6.15 23.66 17.62
CA LYS A 898 -4.94 23.04 18.21
C LYS A 898 -3.63 23.66 17.76
N TRP A 899 -3.62 24.40 16.65
CA TRP A 899 -2.41 25.08 16.16
C TRP A 899 -2.22 26.44 16.83
N THR A 900 -0.96 26.84 16.94
CA THR A 900 -0.50 28.10 17.57
C THR A 900 0.16 29.04 16.56
N LEU A 901 0.40 30.30 16.95
CA LEU A 901 1.16 31.23 16.10
C LEU A 901 2.61 30.77 15.88
N ASP A 902 3.20 30.05 16.84
CA ASP A 902 4.52 29.39 16.69
C ASP A 902 4.53 28.33 15.60
N ASP A 903 3.43 27.57 15.47
CA ASP A 903 3.29 26.60 14.38
C ASP A 903 3.22 27.32 13.03
N VAL A 904 2.49 28.44 12.94
CA VAL A 904 2.41 29.26 11.71
C VAL A 904 3.78 29.85 11.38
N LEU A 905 4.55 30.33 12.37
CA LEU A 905 5.90 30.83 12.17
C LEU A 905 6.85 29.75 11.65
N ARG A 906 6.76 28.53 12.20
CA ARG A 906 7.51 27.37 11.69
C ARG A 906 7.14 27.08 10.23
N LEU A 907 5.85 27.10 9.92
CA LEU A 907 5.34 26.90 8.55
C LEU A 907 5.76 28.01 7.58
N ALA A 908 5.83 29.26 8.04
CA ALA A 908 6.28 30.42 7.25
C ALA A 908 7.77 30.30 6.90
N LYS A 909 8.62 30.00 7.90
CA LYS A 909 10.06 29.77 7.71
C LYS A 909 10.32 28.57 6.80
N ASN A 910 9.57 27.49 6.97
CA ASN A 910 9.67 26.33 6.09
C ASN A 910 9.31 26.69 4.65
N ALA A 911 8.23 27.44 4.44
CA ALA A 911 7.84 27.91 3.10
C ALA A 911 8.94 28.78 2.46
N LEU A 912 9.51 29.73 3.21
CA LEU A 912 10.61 30.58 2.75
C LEU A 912 11.84 29.77 2.35
N ASN A 913 12.25 28.82 3.19
CA ASN A 913 13.40 27.95 2.92
C ASN A 913 13.21 27.05 1.70
N HIS A 914 11.96 26.70 1.36
CA HIS A 914 11.61 25.88 0.19
C HIS A 914 11.13 26.73 -1.01
N GLN A 915 11.38 28.05 -0.99
CA GLN A 915 11.07 28.97 -2.09
C GLN A 915 9.57 29.05 -2.44
N CYS A 916 8.70 28.73 -1.49
CA CYS A 916 7.25 28.92 -1.59
C CYS A 916 6.92 30.33 -1.08
N TYR A 917 7.34 31.35 -1.84
CA TYR A 917 7.37 32.74 -1.38
C TYR A 917 5.98 33.33 -1.15
N LYS A 918 4.97 32.92 -1.93
CA LYS A 918 3.58 33.33 -1.72
C LYS A 918 3.07 32.87 -0.37
N GLU A 919 3.19 31.58 -0.07
CA GLU A 919 2.77 30.99 1.21
C GLU A 919 3.57 31.58 2.38
N ALA A 920 4.88 31.78 2.20
CA ALA A 920 5.72 32.44 3.20
C ALA A 920 5.23 33.87 3.51
N LYS A 921 4.98 34.67 2.46
CA LYS A 921 4.45 36.05 2.58
C LYS A 921 3.15 36.06 3.37
N GLU A 922 2.16 35.31 2.90
CA GLU A 922 0.81 35.27 3.51
C GLU A 922 0.87 34.84 4.99
N ARG A 923 1.72 33.87 5.34
CA ARG A 923 1.89 33.42 6.73
C ARG A 923 2.61 34.44 7.60
N PHE A 924 3.67 35.06 7.11
CA PHE A 924 4.35 36.13 7.87
C PHE A 924 3.44 37.34 8.08
N GLN A 925 2.64 37.69 7.07
CA GLN A 925 1.62 38.72 7.21
C GLN A 925 0.59 38.36 8.29
N TYR A 926 0.05 37.13 8.25
CA TYR A 926 -0.88 36.64 9.25
C TYR A 926 -0.30 36.75 10.67
N ILE A 927 0.97 36.38 10.85
CA ILE A 927 1.66 36.51 12.14
C ILE A 927 1.74 37.98 12.58
N LEU A 928 2.15 38.88 11.69
CA LEU A 928 2.26 40.31 11.99
C LEU A 928 0.90 40.93 12.36
N GLU A 929 -0.19 40.48 11.74
CA GLU A 929 -1.56 40.95 12.02
C GLU A 929 -2.10 40.43 13.37
N HIS A 930 -1.57 39.31 13.89
CA HIS A 930 -2.08 38.62 15.08
C HIS A 930 -1.04 38.52 16.21
N LEU A 931 -0.05 39.40 16.24
CA LEU A 931 0.98 39.40 17.30
C LEU A 931 0.40 39.54 18.71
N GLU A 932 -0.74 40.21 18.85
CA GLU A 932 -1.43 40.39 20.14
C GLU A 932 -1.99 39.07 20.71
N ASP A 933 -2.17 38.05 19.85
CA ASP A 933 -2.69 36.73 20.24
C ASP A 933 -1.61 35.77 20.75
N SER A 934 -0.34 36.19 20.79
CA SER A 934 0.80 35.34 21.20
C SER A 934 1.59 35.93 22.36
N GLU A 935 1.84 35.12 23.38
CA GLU A 935 2.77 35.46 24.47
C GLU A 935 4.24 35.16 24.10
N SER A 936 4.49 34.30 23.10
CA SER A 936 5.83 33.81 22.73
C SER A 936 6.46 34.58 21.58
N ILE A 937 5.65 35.11 20.66
CA ILE A 937 6.12 35.83 19.47
C ILE A 937 5.91 37.33 19.68
N THR A 938 7.01 38.07 19.64
CA THR A 938 6.98 39.53 19.66
C THR A 938 7.36 40.11 18.30
N LEU A 939 6.94 41.35 18.07
CA LEU A 939 7.38 42.12 16.90
C LEU A 939 8.92 42.16 16.89
N SER A 940 9.53 41.72 15.80
CA SER A 940 10.97 41.74 15.61
C SER A 940 11.33 42.17 14.20
N GLU A 941 12.52 42.74 14.03
CA GLU A 941 13.03 43.09 12.70
C GLU A 941 13.15 41.89 11.78
N ASP A 942 13.51 40.72 12.32
CA ASP A 942 13.64 39.49 11.54
C ASP A 942 12.31 39.08 10.91
N LEU A 943 11.21 39.18 11.66
CA LEU A 943 9.88 38.86 11.16
C LEU A 943 9.46 39.79 10.01
N ILE A 944 9.73 41.09 10.14
CA ILE A 944 9.45 42.07 9.08
C ILE A 944 10.37 41.84 7.88
N CYS A 945 11.65 41.55 8.11
CA CYS A 945 12.60 41.24 7.04
C CYS A 945 12.14 39.99 6.27
N ASP A 946 11.74 38.93 6.95
CA ASP A 946 11.29 37.69 6.33
C ASP A 946 9.99 37.92 5.53
N TYR A 947 9.06 38.72 6.06
CA TYR A 947 7.86 39.15 5.33
C TYR A 947 8.20 39.93 4.04
N LEU A 948 9.00 41.00 4.16
CA LEU A 948 9.40 41.84 3.02
C LEU A 948 10.23 41.07 2.00
N CYS A 949 11.10 40.17 2.46
CA CYS A 949 11.89 39.30 1.58
C CYS A 949 10.99 38.34 0.82
N SER A 950 10.02 37.72 1.50
CA SER A 950 9.03 36.82 0.88
C SER A 950 8.16 37.57 -0.13
N ALA A 951 7.66 38.75 0.21
CA ALA A 951 6.87 39.60 -0.68
C ALA A 951 7.66 39.99 -1.95
N ARG A 952 8.88 40.48 -1.77
CA ARG A 952 9.78 40.84 -2.88
C ARG A 952 10.06 39.67 -3.81
N LEU A 953 10.37 38.50 -3.25
CA LEU A 953 10.61 37.30 -4.07
C LEU A 953 9.35 36.74 -4.73
N ASN A 954 8.16 37.12 -4.24
CA ASN A 954 6.88 36.82 -4.86
C ASN A 954 6.42 37.87 -5.89
N GLY A 955 7.06 39.05 -5.95
CA GLY A 955 6.65 40.18 -6.79
C GLY A 955 5.60 41.11 -6.19
N ASP A 956 5.39 41.07 -4.87
CA ASP A 956 4.37 41.83 -4.14
C ASP A 956 4.97 42.98 -3.30
N SER A 957 6.13 43.52 -3.71
CA SER A 957 6.85 44.57 -2.96
C SER A 957 5.98 45.78 -2.62
N GLN A 958 5.10 46.22 -3.51
CA GLN A 958 4.23 47.39 -3.28
C GLN A 958 3.25 47.13 -2.14
N GLU A 959 2.51 46.03 -2.19
CA GLU A 959 1.54 45.64 -1.17
C GLU A 959 2.21 45.52 0.21
N ALA A 960 3.38 44.89 0.27
CA ALA A 960 4.08 44.68 1.52
C ALA A 960 4.61 45.98 2.14
N LEU A 961 5.14 46.90 1.33
CA LEU A 961 5.58 48.21 1.80
C LEU A 961 4.41 49.06 2.29
N GLU A 962 3.28 49.04 1.60
CA GLU A 962 2.03 49.70 2.02
C GLU A 962 1.51 49.13 3.35
N PHE A 963 1.56 47.81 3.52
CA PHE A 963 1.21 47.15 4.78
C PHE A 963 2.11 47.60 5.94
N ILE A 964 3.45 47.56 5.76
CA ILE A 964 4.41 47.99 6.79
C ILE A 964 4.21 49.46 7.18
N ALA A 965 3.93 50.33 6.19
CA ALA A 965 3.64 51.74 6.44
C ALA A 965 2.34 51.93 7.23
N THR A 966 1.26 51.23 6.85
CA THR A 966 -0.06 51.31 7.49
C THR A 966 -0.02 50.86 8.95
N GLN A 967 0.81 49.87 9.27
CA GLN A 967 0.98 49.39 10.64
C GLN A 967 1.84 50.32 11.52
N GLU A 968 2.39 51.39 10.95
CA GLU A 968 3.26 52.36 11.61
C GLU A 968 4.43 51.72 12.38
N TYR A 969 5.01 50.64 11.83
CA TYR A 969 6.09 49.92 12.53
C TYR A 969 7.33 50.80 12.80
N GLU A 970 7.59 51.81 11.98
CA GLU A 970 8.64 52.81 12.21
C GLU A 970 8.41 53.67 13.46
N ASN A 971 7.15 53.86 13.87
CA ASN A 971 6.79 54.55 15.11
C ASN A 971 6.91 53.61 16.31
N LYS A 972 6.65 52.30 16.10
CA LYS A 972 6.65 51.27 17.14
C LYS A 972 8.05 50.76 17.48
N MET A 973 8.98 50.76 16.52
CA MET A 973 10.37 50.33 16.73
C MET A 973 11.37 51.06 15.84
N LYS A 974 12.61 51.18 16.31
CA LYS A 974 13.68 51.80 15.54
C LYS A 974 14.35 50.77 14.62
N PHE A 975 14.30 51.02 13.32
CA PHE A 975 14.86 50.11 12.32
C PHE A 975 16.39 50.16 12.28
N SER A 976 16.99 48.98 12.21
CA SER A 976 18.41 48.78 11.93
C SER A 976 18.69 48.93 10.44
N ASN A 977 19.99 49.01 10.10
CA ASN A 977 20.42 49.00 8.71
C ASN A 977 19.94 47.74 7.98
N LYS A 978 19.84 46.57 8.64
CA LYS A 978 19.40 45.30 8.03
C LYS A 978 17.99 45.45 7.45
N LEU A 979 17.05 45.93 8.26
CA LEU A 979 15.67 46.10 7.83
C LEU A 979 15.54 47.23 6.80
N HIS A 980 16.25 48.33 6.97
CA HIS A 980 16.30 49.38 5.95
C HIS A 980 16.83 48.88 4.61
N PHE A 981 17.85 48.00 4.60
CA PHE A 981 18.32 47.38 3.37
C PHE A 981 17.25 46.53 2.71
N GLU A 982 16.48 45.73 3.45
CA GLU A 982 15.41 44.92 2.85
C GLU A 982 14.28 45.80 2.29
N ILE A 983 13.92 46.89 2.98
CA ILE A 983 12.98 47.91 2.47
C ILE A 983 13.51 48.54 1.17
N ILE A 984 14.78 48.92 1.14
CA ILE A 984 15.43 49.48 -0.06
C ILE A 984 15.36 48.48 -1.22
N LYS A 985 15.62 47.18 -0.99
CA LYS A 985 15.51 46.16 -2.04
C LYS A 985 14.10 46.06 -2.62
N ASN A 986 13.06 46.23 -1.80
CA ASN A 986 11.67 46.23 -2.27
C ASN A 986 11.39 47.48 -3.15
N TYR A 987 11.84 48.68 -2.75
CA TYR A 987 11.70 49.88 -3.60
C TYR A 987 12.54 49.83 -4.88
N ILE A 988 13.69 49.15 -4.87
CA ILE A 988 14.48 48.88 -6.08
C ILE A 988 13.67 48.04 -7.07
N GLU A 989 12.95 47.01 -6.61
CA GLU A 989 12.08 46.20 -7.48
C GLU A 989 10.98 47.06 -8.12
N LEU A 990 10.40 47.99 -7.36
CA LEU A 990 9.39 48.93 -7.86
C LEU A 990 9.96 50.05 -8.73
N SER A 991 11.29 50.12 -8.89
CA SER A 991 12.00 51.21 -9.55
C SER A 991 11.70 52.61 -8.97
N ASP A 992 11.38 52.70 -7.67
CA ASP A 992 11.13 53.96 -6.98
C ASP A 992 12.46 54.58 -6.50
N SER A 993 13.10 55.33 -7.38
CA SER A 993 14.38 55.97 -7.11
C SER A 993 14.31 56.96 -5.94
N GLN A 994 13.19 57.67 -5.76
CA GLN A 994 13.07 58.70 -4.74
C GLN A 994 13.10 58.11 -3.33
N GLU A 995 12.32 57.06 -3.10
CA GLU A 995 12.27 56.43 -1.78
C GLU A 995 13.55 55.63 -1.50
N VAL A 996 14.17 55.01 -2.52
CA VAL A 996 15.51 54.39 -2.36
C VAL A 996 16.54 55.39 -1.88
N ILE A 997 16.66 56.56 -2.54
CA ILE A 997 17.61 57.62 -2.16
C ILE A 997 17.33 58.07 -0.73
N LYS A 998 16.08 58.43 -0.43
CA LYS A 998 15.66 58.90 0.89
C LYS A 998 15.95 57.91 2.01
N ARG A 999 15.84 56.60 1.75
CA ARG A 999 16.13 55.54 2.73
C ARG A 999 17.62 55.28 2.88
N LEU A 1000 18.39 55.30 1.78
CA LEU A 1000 19.85 55.21 1.81
C LEU A 1000 20.47 56.31 2.67
N ASP A 1001 19.97 57.53 2.56
CA ASP A 1001 20.48 58.67 3.35
C ASP A 1001 20.19 58.56 4.85
N LYS A 1002 19.26 57.69 5.27
CA LYS A 1002 18.95 57.45 6.69
C LYS A 1002 19.81 56.35 7.33
N LEU A 1003 20.59 55.59 6.55
CA LEU A 1003 21.41 54.49 7.05
C LEU A 1003 22.56 55.01 7.93
N LYS A 1004 22.80 54.34 9.07
CA LYS A 1004 23.89 54.67 9.99
C LYS A 1004 25.09 53.78 9.74
N ILE A 1005 26.05 54.26 8.98
CA ILE A 1005 27.23 53.49 8.58
C ILE A 1005 28.40 53.76 9.52
N SER A 1006 29.21 52.73 9.81
CA SER A 1006 30.42 52.88 10.61
C SER A 1006 31.42 53.80 9.88
N LYS A 1007 32.34 54.45 10.60
CA LYS A 1007 33.35 55.31 9.96
C LYS A 1007 34.22 54.55 8.96
N GLU A 1008 34.47 53.27 9.23
CA GLU A 1008 35.34 52.39 8.44
C GLU A 1008 34.69 52.00 7.09
N ASP A 1009 33.36 51.93 7.04
CA ASP A 1009 32.60 51.51 5.84
C ASP A 1009 32.10 52.69 4.99
N THR A 1010 32.40 53.94 5.38
CA THR A 1010 31.87 55.15 4.72
C THR A 1010 32.26 55.25 3.24
N LEU A 1011 33.48 54.84 2.90
CA LEU A 1011 33.97 54.84 1.52
C LEU A 1011 33.20 53.82 0.65
N GLU A 1012 33.09 52.57 1.10
CA GLU A 1012 32.35 51.52 0.38
C GLU A 1012 30.87 51.90 0.21
N PHE A 1013 30.28 52.52 1.23
CA PHE A 1013 28.90 53.00 1.16
C PHE A 1013 28.72 54.14 0.15
N ALA A 1014 29.70 55.05 0.02
CA ALA A 1014 29.69 56.08 -1.00
C ALA A 1014 29.79 55.47 -2.42
N TYR A 1015 30.59 54.42 -2.62
CA TYR A 1015 30.58 53.64 -3.88
C TYR A 1015 29.24 52.96 -4.15
N LEU A 1016 28.59 52.39 -3.13
CA LEU A 1016 27.26 51.80 -3.27
C LEU A 1016 26.23 52.85 -3.72
N LYS A 1017 26.23 54.02 -3.09
CA LYS A 1017 25.37 55.16 -3.49
C LYS A 1017 25.66 55.58 -4.93
N LEU A 1018 26.93 55.68 -5.32
CA LEU A 1018 27.34 56.00 -6.69
C LEU A 1018 26.70 55.02 -7.69
N ARG A 1019 26.82 53.71 -7.44
CA ARG A 1019 26.24 52.67 -8.32
C ARG A 1019 24.71 52.71 -8.34
N ILE A 1020 24.05 52.93 -7.21
CA ILE A 1020 22.58 53.03 -7.13
C ILE A 1020 22.08 54.28 -7.88
N TYR A 1021 22.73 55.43 -7.69
CA TYR A 1021 22.36 56.66 -8.40
C TYR A 1021 22.63 56.55 -9.90
N ALA A 1022 23.68 55.82 -10.30
CA ALA A 1022 23.94 55.49 -11.69
C ALA A 1022 22.85 54.58 -12.27
N TYR A 1023 22.41 53.56 -11.51
CA TYR A 1023 21.32 52.66 -11.91
C TYR A 1023 20.01 53.40 -12.17
N PHE A 1024 19.61 54.33 -11.30
CA PHE A 1024 18.39 55.13 -11.46
C PHE A 1024 18.53 56.33 -12.39
N GLY A 1025 19.75 56.66 -12.83
CA GLY A 1025 20.00 57.79 -13.73
C GLY A 1025 19.82 59.18 -13.08
N ASP A 1026 19.91 59.29 -11.75
CA ASP A 1026 19.87 60.59 -11.05
C ASP A 1026 21.22 61.32 -11.22
N LYS A 1027 21.33 62.09 -12.29
CA LYS A 1027 22.57 62.81 -12.65
C LYS A 1027 23.04 63.80 -11.57
N ASN A 1028 22.11 64.37 -10.80
CA ASN A 1028 22.44 65.38 -9.79
C ASN A 1028 23.07 64.71 -8.57
N GLN A 1029 22.43 63.67 -8.05
CA GLN A 1029 22.94 62.91 -6.91
C GLN A 1029 24.18 62.10 -7.28
N LEU A 1030 24.21 61.51 -8.48
CA LEU A 1030 25.39 60.82 -9.01
C LEU A 1030 26.61 61.75 -9.02
N LYS A 1031 26.45 62.98 -9.56
CA LYS A 1031 27.53 63.96 -9.57
C LYS A 1031 27.96 64.36 -8.16
N SER A 1032 27.00 64.57 -7.26
CA SER A 1032 27.29 64.92 -5.86
C SER A 1032 28.14 63.87 -5.15
N ILE A 1033 27.80 62.59 -5.28
CA ILE A 1033 28.56 61.48 -4.68
C ILE A 1033 29.88 61.25 -5.39
N TYR A 1034 29.92 61.41 -6.72
CA TYR A 1034 31.17 61.35 -7.47
C TYR A 1034 32.16 62.42 -6.99
N ASP A 1035 31.69 63.65 -6.77
CA ASP A 1035 32.51 64.74 -6.24
C ASP A 1035 32.89 64.49 -4.76
N GLU A 1036 32.00 63.90 -3.94
CA GLU A 1036 32.30 63.49 -2.55
C GLU A 1036 33.42 62.42 -2.51
N LEU A 1037 33.33 61.37 -3.33
CA LEU A 1037 34.34 60.32 -3.43
C LEU A 1037 35.73 60.89 -3.80
N ARG A 1038 35.77 61.89 -4.68
CA ARG A 1038 37.01 62.55 -5.08
C ARG A 1038 37.55 63.50 -4.02
N ASN A 1039 36.70 64.35 -3.45
CA ASN A 1039 37.14 65.48 -2.63
C ASN A 1039 37.29 65.10 -1.15
N THR A 1040 36.44 64.21 -0.64
CA THR A 1040 36.43 63.79 0.77
C THR A 1040 37.23 62.52 1.00
N TYR A 1041 37.12 61.53 0.09
CA TYR A 1041 37.80 60.24 0.23
C TYR A 1041 39.03 60.07 -0.65
N ASN A 1042 39.37 61.11 -1.45
CA ASN A 1042 40.58 61.16 -2.29
C ASN A 1042 40.70 60.00 -3.31
N VAL A 1043 39.57 59.52 -3.83
CA VAL A 1043 39.53 58.48 -4.89
C VAL A 1043 39.95 59.07 -6.25
N ASP A 1044 40.81 58.38 -7.00
CA ASP A 1044 41.24 58.80 -8.35
C ASP A 1044 40.04 58.76 -9.31
N LYS A 1045 39.96 59.76 -10.19
CA LYS A 1045 38.92 59.86 -11.21
C LYS A 1045 38.85 58.60 -12.10
N ARG A 1046 40.00 58.04 -12.46
CA ARG A 1046 40.10 56.85 -13.32
C ARG A 1046 39.49 55.62 -12.66
N ASP A 1047 39.60 55.50 -11.34
CA ASP A 1047 39.03 54.38 -10.60
C ASP A 1047 37.50 54.47 -10.54
N LEU A 1048 36.94 55.67 -10.33
CA LEU A 1048 35.49 55.90 -10.38
C LEU A 1048 34.90 55.67 -11.78
N ASP A 1049 35.57 56.18 -12.82
CA ASP A 1049 35.16 55.99 -14.21
C ASP A 1049 35.22 54.50 -14.60
N LEU A 1050 36.23 53.77 -14.12
CA LEU A 1050 36.36 52.33 -14.32
C LEU A 1050 35.26 51.56 -13.57
N ASP A 1051 34.97 51.92 -12.32
CA ASP A 1051 33.92 51.27 -11.53
C ASP A 1051 32.54 51.42 -12.19
N LEU A 1052 32.17 52.63 -12.60
CA LEU A 1052 30.93 52.90 -13.32
C LEU A 1052 30.88 52.17 -14.67
N PHE A 1053 31.99 52.10 -15.40
CA PHE A 1053 32.07 51.35 -16.64
C PHE A 1053 31.90 49.84 -16.43
N VAL A 1054 32.53 49.27 -15.41
CA VAL A 1054 32.37 47.85 -15.04
C VAL A 1054 30.94 47.57 -14.63
N PHE A 1055 30.37 48.39 -13.74
CA PHE A 1055 28.99 48.27 -13.27
C PHE A 1055 27.97 48.36 -14.42
N GLN A 1056 28.14 49.32 -15.35
CA GLN A 1056 27.29 49.44 -16.52
C GLN A 1056 27.36 48.20 -17.42
N ASN A 1057 28.55 47.64 -17.64
CA ASN A 1057 28.72 46.40 -18.42
C ASN A 1057 28.10 45.18 -17.71
N GLU A 1058 28.19 45.09 -16.38
CA GLU A 1058 27.54 44.04 -15.59
C GLU A 1058 26.02 44.14 -15.66
N LEU A 1059 25.45 45.36 -15.58
CA LEU A 1059 24.01 45.59 -15.77
C LEU A 1059 23.54 45.14 -17.15
N ILE A 1060 24.26 45.53 -18.22
CA ILE A 1060 23.93 45.13 -19.60
C ILE A 1060 23.99 43.59 -19.74
N ARG A 1061 25.02 42.94 -19.19
CA ARG A 1061 25.13 41.47 -19.19
C ARG A 1061 23.96 40.80 -18.46
N THR A 1062 23.57 41.34 -17.32
CA THR A 1062 22.49 40.79 -16.47
C THR A 1062 21.12 40.96 -17.13
N LEU A 1063 20.86 42.12 -17.76
CA LEU A 1063 19.63 42.38 -18.52
C LEU A 1063 19.51 41.46 -19.75
N ASN A 1064 20.63 41.19 -20.44
CA ASN A 1064 20.67 40.25 -21.56
C ASN A 1064 20.56 38.78 -21.12
N ALA A 1065 20.95 38.43 -19.89
CA ALA A 1065 20.79 37.09 -19.32
C ALA A 1065 19.37 36.81 -18.79
N LYS A 1066 18.61 37.86 -18.47
CA LYS A 1066 17.22 37.78 -17.98
C LYS A 1066 16.17 37.86 -19.10
N THR A 1067 16.55 37.92 -20.37
CA THR A 1067 15.62 37.82 -21.51
C THR A 1067 15.57 36.36 -22.01
N PRO A 1068 14.55 35.56 -21.65
CA PRO A 1068 14.11 34.50 -22.55
C PRO A 1068 13.61 35.16 -23.84
N ALA A 1069 13.78 34.50 -24.97
CA ALA A 1069 13.18 34.95 -26.22
C ALA A 1069 11.65 35.12 -26.05
N GLY A 1070 11.18 36.36 -25.88
CA GLY A 1070 9.76 36.75 -25.90
C GLY A 1070 9.30 37.56 -24.69
N GLY A 1071 8.97 38.84 -24.92
CA GLY A 1071 8.32 39.76 -23.98
C GLY A 1071 9.23 40.92 -23.57
N GLY A 1072 8.91 42.12 -24.07
CA GLY A 1072 9.75 43.32 -24.03
C GLY A 1072 9.76 44.11 -22.72
#